data_AF-A0AAR2IQU5-F1
#
_entry.id   AF-A0AAR2IQU5-F1
#
_cell.length_a   1.000
_cell.length_b   1.000
_cell.length_c   1.000
_cell.angle_alpha   90.00
_cell.angle_beta   90.00
_cell.angle_gamma   90.00
#
_symmetry.space_group_name_H-M   'P 1'
#
loop_
_entity.id
_entity.type
_entity.pdbx_description
1 polymer ?
#
loop_
_entity_poly.entity_id
_entity_poly.type
_entity_poly.pdbx_seq_one_letter_code
_entity_poly.pdbx_strand_id
1 'polypeptide(L)'
;SGPEDALFGFSVLQVPLSRSTVTDCSPSITGFGLRAAMYSSEYRTFPLVLYTDLIHSVAVCLQACAPLWSQECGTSVFSTGICASVDNKLQPTETIAPTAQRCTTYMDIVIVLDGSNSIYPWYEVQNFLSNILSKFHISPEQMQVGVLQYGEISIHEWSLKDYQSTQDVVEAAKNISRQEGRETRTAYAIHMACTEAFSAERGARDGATKVMIVVTDGESHDGEELPEALDECEKRNITRYAIAVLGHYIRRQQDPETFINEIKYIASDPDDKYFFNVTDEAALNDIVDALGDRIFSLEGTLSYNESAFLMEMSQIGFSTHILDDGILFGMVGAYDWEGGVLKESNDGRIMPPREAFEKEFPLELKNHAAYLGYTVSSVTVGDWRRLYVAGAPRFKHKGKVILFDLSQDGDVTITQALNGEQIGSYFGSEVCGVDVDQDGITDILLIAAPMFLGAGNKETGKVYIYCLDGEGFAPNGTLQAQSKAQDARFGYAMAVAPDLNHDGYADLLVGAPLEDDHQGALYIYHGDEYYIIPQYKQRISGSSLSPGLQYFGRSLSALLDMDGDELLDLAVGAQGSAVLLRSRSIVQINVSLSFQPHSINVIQKNCHRGGRESACLNASACFFANSHLQVGAMLDDRKLSARALFDSNSQRQTVIGVRVQVGNTLCQTLPFHVFDTADYIRPISFSLHFKINDTESGPVLDEGWPTTVKKTIPFYKDCGEDDVCVTDLNLKRISLAASCQCCVNITVVRACRQQPYVIRSPRRRLAVEVQLQNRLENAYNTSLTLTYSRNLHFSSLSIRVNKCTESLNHRYPSLDPAIRLRVRHVGAVQIQRNTNTNISKSIRETKSASYPPAGLPVFPLHLKWRSGHFLVPEAAPFKVERENSHKMLIGASFKVERENSHKMLIGASFKVEQENSHKMLADAPFKVERENSHKMLADAPFKVEQENSHKMLIGASFKVEQENSNKPLTGVPFKVGRENSNKTLTGVPFKVERENSHKMLADAPFKVERENSHKMLADAPFKVERENSHKMLADAPFKVERENSHKMLIGASFKVEQENSNKSLTGVPFKVGRENSNKTLTGVPFKVERENSHKMLIGASFKVEQENSNKSLTGVPFKVERENSNRR
;
A
#
# COMPACT_ATOMS: atom_id res chain seq x y z
N SER A 1 -24.20 -17.42 -3.99
CA SER A 1 -24.37 -15.97 -3.77
C SER A 1 -25.22 -15.74 -2.54
N GLY A 2 -24.95 -14.68 -1.78
CA GLY A 2 -25.78 -14.28 -0.63
C GLY A 2 -26.87 -13.28 -1.05
N PRO A 3 -28.00 -13.20 -0.34
CA PRO A 3 -29.00 -12.14 -0.57
C PRO A 3 -28.49 -10.79 -0.04
N GLU A 4 -28.49 -9.79 -0.92
CA GLU A 4 -28.35 -8.32 -0.68
C GLU A 4 -27.10 -7.77 0.05
N ASP A 5 -26.31 -8.57 0.79
CA ASP A 5 -25.09 -8.08 1.46
C ASP A 5 -23.91 -7.88 0.49
N ALA A 6 -23.58 -6.63 0.18
CA ALA A 6 -22.44 -6.24 -0.66
C ALA A 6 -21.05 -6.70 -0.13
N LEU A 7 -20.99 -7.09 1.15
CA LEU A 7 -19.80 -7.63 1.81
C LEU A 7 -19.65 -9.16 1.71
N PHE A 8 -20.67 -9.90 1.23
CA PHE A 8 -20.52 -11.36 1.06
C PHE A 8 -19.36 -11.69 0.12
N GLY A 9 -18.56 -12.71 0.47
CA GLY A 9 -17.33 -13.06 -0.24
C GLY A 9 -16.14 -12.11 0.02
N PHE A 10 -16.16 -11.32 1.11
CA PHE A 10 -15.00 -10.49 1.51
C PHE A 10 -13.86 -11.35 2.04
N SER A 11 -14.14 -12.23 3.01
CA SER A 11 -13.31 -13.40 3.33
C SER A 11 -13.99 -14.68 2.81
N VAL A 12 -13.20 -15.70 2.49
CA VAL A 12 -13.63 -17.08 2.18
C VAL A 12 -12.67 -18.06 2.84
N LEU A 13 -13.20 -19.20 3.27
CA LEU A 13 -12.43 -20.20 4.00
C LEU A 13 -13.05 -21.59 3.80
N GLN A 14 -12.22 -22.61 3.59
CA GLN A 14 -12.65 -24.01 3.54
C GLN A 14 -12.57 -24.62 4.94
N VAL A 15 -13.61 -25.36 5.34
CA VAL A 15 -13.71 -25.96 6.67
C VAL A 15 -14.18 -27.41 6.52
N PRO A 16 -13.52 -28.41 7.15
CA PRO A 16 -13.90 -29.80 6.97
C PRO A 16 -15.07 -30.14 7.90
N LEU A 17 -16.24 -30.45 7.32
CA LEU A 17 -17.42 -30.85 8.07
C LEU A 17 -17.29 -32.30 8.58
N SER A 18 -17.23 -32.50 9.90
CA SER A 18 -17.17 -33.83 10.50
C SER A 18 -18.45 -34.62 10.20
N ARG A 19 -18.36 -35.64 9.34
CA ARG A 19 -19.45 -36.58 9.05
C ARG A 19 -19.80 -37.43 10.27
N SER A 20 -20.73 -36.95 11.11
CA SER A 20 -21.45 -37.79 12.07
C SER A 20 -22.96 -37.70 11.83
N THR A 21 -23.52 -38.81 11.36
CA THR A 21 -24.96 -39.14 11.29
C THR A 21 -25.89 -38.22 10.46
N VAL A 22 -25.83 -38.33 9.14
CA VAL A 22 -27.04 -38.45 8.29
C VAL A 22 -26.77 -39.48 7.19
N THR A 23 -27.60 -40.52 7.11
CA THR A 23 -27.60 -41.46 5.98
C THR A 23 -28.48 -40.94 4.86
N ASP A 24 -27.91 -40.20 3.91
CA ASP A 24 -28.29 -40.36 2.50
C ASP A 24 -27.19 -39.83 1.56
N CYS A 25 -26.92 -40.56 0.48
CA CYS A 25 -25.82 -40.25 -0.43
C CYS A 25 -26.27 -39.37 -1.59
N SER A 26 -26.11 -38.06 -1.44
CA SER A 26 -25.87 -37.15 -2.58
C SER A 26 -25.12 -35.90 -2.11
N PRO A 27 -24.12 -35.40 -2.86
CA PRO A 27 -23.57 -34.07 -2.65
C PRO A 27 -24.58 -33.04 -3.19
N SER A 28 -25.75 -32.97 -2.55
CA SER A 28 -26.65 -31.83 -2.69
C SER A 28 -25.94 -30.64 -2.05
N ILE A 29 -25.34 -29.80 -2.90
CA ILE A 29 -24.81 -28.50 -2.51
C ILE A 29 -26.01 -27.63 -2.13
N THR A 30 -26.50 -27.81 -0.91
CA THR A 30 -27.43 -26.91 -0.25
C THR A 30 -26.64 -25.66 0.13
N GLY A 31 -26.39 -24.82 -0.88
CA GLY A 31 -25.64 -23.57 -0.80
C GLY A 31 -26.34 -22.48 0.01
N PHE A 32 -26.70 -22.79 1.26
CA PHE A 32 -27.08 -21.82 2.26
C PHE A 32 -25.80 -21.17 2.80
N GLY A 33 -25.57 -19.91 2.42
CA GLY A 33 -24.67 -19.05 3.16
C GLY A 33 -25.24 -18.86 4.57
N LEU A 34 -24.72 -19.60 5.54
CA LEU A 34 -25.08 -19.45 6.94
C LEU A 34 -24.60 -18.08 7.44
N ARG A 35 -25.55 -17.22 7.84
CA ARG A 35 -25.22 -16.01 8.62
C ARG A 35 -24.75 -16.45 10.01
N ALA A 36 -23.44 -16.57 10.19
CA ALA A 36 -22.81 -16.52 11.49
C ALA A 36 -22.93 -15.09 12.04
N ALA A 37 -24.11 -14.78 12.60
CA ALA A 37 -24.38 -13.48 13.20
C ALA A 37 -23.88 -13.49 14.65
N MET A 38 -22.78 -12.77 14.92
CA MET A 38 -22.55 -12.20 16.23
C MET A 38 -23.68 -11.20 16.51
N TYR A 39 -24.72 -11.64 17.21
CA TYR A 39 -25.83 -10.78 17.63
C TYR A 39 -25.37 -9.87 18.78
N SER A 40 -25.05 -8.61 18.47
CA SER A 40 -25.39 -7.50 19.34
C SER A 40 -26.57 -6.75 18.70
N SER A 41 -27.50 -6.24 19.50
CA SER A 41 -28.81 -5.81 19.03
C SER A 41 -28.84 -4.44 18.33
N GLU A 42 -27.71 -3.73 18.22
CA GLU A 42 -27.71 -2.29 17.93
C GLU A 42 -26.87 -1.84 16.73
N TYR A 43 -26.01 -2.68 16.14
CA TYR A 43 -25.08 -2.26 15.09
C TYR A 43 -25.14 -3.07 13.78
N ARG A 44 -24.81 -2.40 12.67
CA ARG A 44 -24.89 -2.93 11.29
C ARG A 44 -23.90 -4.09 11.07
N THR A 45 -24.17 -4.91 10.04
CA THR A 45 -23.31 -6.01 9.60
C THR A 45 -21.85 -5.57 9.39
N PHE A 46 -20.97 -5.99 10.31
CA PHE A 46 -19.53 -5.75 10.22
C PHE A 46 -18.85 -6.76 9.27
N PRO A 47 -17.76 -6.37 8.56
CA PRO A 47 -16.94 -7.32 7.84
C PRO A 47 -16.22 -8.24 8.84
N LEU A 48 -16.57 -9.53 8.83
CA LEU A 48 -15.90 -10.56 9.60
C LEU A 48 -14.62 -11.00 8.88
N VAL A 49 -13.50 -11.02 9.62
CA VAL A 49 -12.26 -11.69 9.20
C VAL A 49 -12.32 -13.14 9.71
N LEU A 50 -11.95 -14.11 8.89
CA LEU A 50 -12.08 -15.55 9.16
C LEU A 50 -10.74 -16.25 8.93
N TYR A 51 -10.35 -17.14 9.85
CA TYR A 51 -9.13 -17.93 9.76
C TYR A 51 -9.32 -19.34 10.35
N THR A 52 -8.58 -20.31 9.82
CA THR A 52 -8.43 -21.70 10.30
C THR A 52 -7.02 -22.17 10.02
N ASP A 53 -6.57 -23.15 10.80
CA ASP A 53 -5.44 -23.99 10.45
C ASP A 53 -5.87 -25.47 10.40
N LEU A 54 -5.17 -26.27 9.60
CA LEU A 54 -5.30 -27.71 9.43
C LEU A 54 -4.06 -28.40 10.02
N ILE A 55 -3.83 -28.18 11.31
CA ILE A 55 -2.80 -28.91 12.06
C ILE A 55 -3.06 -30.40 11.91
N HIS A 56 -2.01 -31.14 11.58
CA HIS A 56 -2.07 -32.59 11.45
C HIS A 56 -2.57 -33.23 12.76
N SER A 57 -3.83 -33.69 12.70
CA SER A 57 -4.58 -34.45 13.71
C SER A 57 -5.37 -33.67 14.80
N VAL A 58 -6.68 -33.96 14.80
CA VAL A 58 -7.65 -33.94 15.92
C VAL A 58 -8.51 -32.68 16.18
N ALA A 59 -8.11 -31.44 15.88
CA ALA A 59 -8.99 -30.28 16.12
C ALA A 59 -8.94 -29.19 15.03
N VAL A 60 -10.12 -28.77 14.55
CA VAL A 60 -10.28 -27.56 13.74
C VAL A 60 -10.63 -26.41 14.69
N CYS A 61 -9.77 -25.40 14.76
CA CYS A 61 -10.10 -24.15 15.45
C CYS A 61 -10.47 -23.10 14.39
N LEU A 62 -11.75 -22.75 14.29
CA LEU A 62 -12.23 -21.68 13.44
C LEU A 62 -12.32 -20.40 14.27
N GLN A 63 -11.75 -19.31 13.77
CA GLN A 63 -11.79 -18.01 14.43
C GLN A 63 -12.46 -16.95 13.55
N ALA A 64 -13.29 -16.11 14.18
CA ALA A 64 -13.99 -15.02 13.52
C ALA A 64 -13.79 -13.70 14.28
N CYS A 65 -13.34 -12.65 13.61
CA CYS A 65 -13.05 -11.34 14.20
C CYS A 65 -13.86 -10.22 13.53
N ALA A 66 -14.36 -9.29 14.34
CA ALA A 66 -15.00 -8.04 13.95
C ALA A 66 -14.17 -6.85 14.48
N PRO A 67 -13.10 -6.44 13.78
CA PRO A 67 -12.16 -5.41 14.25
C PRO A 67 -12.76 -4.00 14.33
N LEU A 68 -13.91 -3.77 13.70
CA LEU A 68 -14.66 -2.51 13.75
C LEU A 68 -15.79 -2.52 14.79
N TRP A 69 -15.86 -3.55 15.64
CA TRP A 69 -16.75 -3.51 16.80
C TRP A 69 -16.36 -2.35 17.72
N SER A 70 -17.36 -1.59 18.15
CA SER A 70 -17.19 -0.36 18.91
C SER A 70 -18.13 -0.27 20.10
N GLN A 71 -17.66 0.36 21.17
CA GLN A 71 -18.43 0.70 22.36
C GLN A 71 -18.50 2.21 22.54
N GLU A 72 -19.61 2.72 23.05
CA GLU A 72 -19.77 4.12 23.45
C GLU A 72 -19.21 4.31 24.87
N CYS A 73 -18.36 5.31 25.05
CA CYS A 73 -17.77 5.71 26.33
C CYS A 73 -17.95 7.22 26.51
N GLY A 74 -18.98 7.62 27.27
CA GLY A 74 -19.33 9.02 27.43
C GLY A 74 -19.76 9.65 26.10
N THR A 75 -19.10 10.73 25.68
CA THR A 75 -19.31 11.32 24.34
C THR A 75 -18.44 10.70 23.24
N SER A 76 -17.54 9.77 23.57
CA SER A 76 -16.59 9.15 22.65
C SER A 76 -17.00 7.73 22.23
N VAL A 77 -16.46 7.25 21.12
CA VAL A 77 -16.69 5.89 20.61
C VAL A 77 -15.35 5.18 20.45
N PHE A 78 -15.15 4.07 21.15
CA PHE A 78 -13.91 3.29 21.14
C PHE A 78 -14.07 2.07 20.22
N SER A 79 -13.25 1.96 19.18
CA SER A 79 -13.21 0.82 18.25
C SER A 79 -12.10 -0.17 18.62
N THR A 80 -12.31 -0.93 19.71
CA THR A 80 -11.30 -1.88 20.21
C THR A 80 -11.23 -3.17 19.40
N GLY A 81 -12.31 -3.56 18.72
CA GLY A 81 -12.44 -4.86 18.06
C GLY A 81 -12.83 -6.01 19.00
N ILE A 82 -13.35 -7.09 18.43
CA ILE A 82 -13.77 -8.31 19.14
C ILE A 82 -13.57 -9.55 18.26
N CYS A 83 -13.24 -10.69 18.85
CA CYS A 83 -13.13 -11.98 18.17
C CYS A 83 -13.91 -13.07 18.91
N ALA A 84 -14.18 -14.18 18.24
CA ALA A 84 -14.63 -15.41 18.88
C ALA A 84 -14.04 -16.66 18.24
N SER A 85 -13.83 -17.67 19.08
CA SER A 85 -13.64 -19.05 18.68
C SER A 85 -14.99 -19.64 18.26
N VAL A 86 -15.00 -20.48 17.23
CA VAL A 86 -16.21 -21.01 16.60
C VAL A 86 -16.10 -22.53 16.47
N ASP A 87 -17.17 -23.25 16.79
CA ASP A 87 -17.20 -24.71 16.73
C ASP A 87 -17.47 -25.28 15.32
N ASN A 88 -17.40 -26.61 15.20
CA ASN A 88 -17.68 -27.35 13.97
C ASN A 88 -19.13 -27.19 13.44
N LYS A 89 -20.02 -26.51 14.19
CA LYS A 89 -21.40 -26.18 13.79
C LYS A 89 -21.56 -24.70 13.43
N LEU A 90 -20.46 -23.96 13.33
CA LEU A 90 -20.41 -22.51 13.09
C LEU A 90 -21.08 -21.68 14.20
N GLN A 91 -21.04 -22.16 15.45
CA GLN A 91 -21.52 -21.43 16.63
C GLN A 91 -20.35 -20.84 17.44
N PRO A 92 -20.42 -19.58 17.88
CA PRO A 92 -19.38 -18.98 18.72
C PRO A 92 -19.38 -19.64 20.11
N THR A 93 -18.21 -20.06 20.58
CA THR A 93 -18.02 -20.76 21.85
C THR A 93 -17.36 -19.90 22.93
N GLU A 94 -16.39 -19.09 22.53
CA GLU A 94 -15.59 -18.25 23.43
C GLU A 94 -15.40 -16.87 22.79
N THR A 95 -15.47 -15.80 23.59
CA THR A 95 -15.34 -14.41 23.13
C THR A 95 -14.01 -13.82 23.61
N ILE A 96 -13.23 -13.30 22.67
CA ILE A 96 -11.89 -12.76 22.86
C ILE A 96 -11.95 -11.25 22.59
N ALA A 97 -11.87 -10.45 23.66
CA ALA A 97 -11.91 -8.99 23.62
C ALA A 97 -10.81 -8.37 24.51
N PRO A 98 -9.52 -8.65 24.24
CA PRO A 98 -8.44 -8.41 25.19
C PRO A 98 -8.10 -6.93 25.40
N THR A 99 -8.46 -6.07 24.45
CA THR A 99 -8.26 -4.62 24.46
C THR A 99 -9.52 -3.83 24.80
N ALA A 100 -10.64 -4.50 25.06
CA ALA A 100 -11.89 -3.86 25.48
C ALA A 100 -11.75 -3.31 26.91
N GLN A 101 -11.43 -2.02 27.01
CA GLN A 101 -11.37 -1.31 28.28
C GLN A 101 -12.78 -1.06 28.82
N ARG A 102 -12.94 -1.01 30.14
CA ARG A 102 -14.15 -0.43 30.74
C ARG A 102 -14.07 1.09 30.60
N CYS A 103 -15.12 1.74 30.11
CA CYS A 103 -15.21 3.20 30.10
C CYS A 103 -15.00 3.73 31.53
N THR A 104 -13.87 4.41 31.80
CA THR A 104 -13.41 4.72 33.17
C THR A 104 -12.84 6.14 33.26
N THR A 105 -13.69 7.13 33.01
CA THR A 105 -13.37 8.56 33.18
C THR A 105 -14.52 9.28 33.90
N TYR A 106 -14.63 9.06 35.21
CA TYR A 106 -15.39 9.94 36.09
C TYR A 106 -14.72 11.32 36.07
N MET A 107 -15.48 12.40 35.91
CA MET A 107 -14.93 13.77 35.97
C MET A 107 -15.62 14.63 37.02
N ASP A 108 -14.83 15.27 37.86
CA ASP A 108 -15.28 16.22 38.88
C ASP A 108 -14.83 17.62 38.46
N ILE A 109 -15.79 18.51 38.20
CA ILE A 109 -15.53 19.86 37.71
C ILE A 109 -15.89 20.87 38.82
N VAL A 110 -14.98 21.79 39.15
CA VAL A 110 -15.25 22.90 40.07
C VAL A 110 -15.03 24.23 39.36
N ILE A 111 -16.07 25.02 39.22
CA ILE A 111 -15.98 26.36 38.62
C ILE A 111 -15.76 27.37 39.75
N VAL A 112 -14.65 28.11 39.69
CA VAL A 112 -14.24 29.16 40.64
C VAL A 112 -14.53 30.52 40.00
N LEU A 113 -15.55 31.21 40.51
CA LEU A 113 -16.14 32.39 39.90
C LEU A 113 -15.89 33.64 40.73
N ASP A 114 -15.30 34.65 40.11
CA ASP A 114 -15.22 36.00 40.66
C ASP A 114 -16.63 36.63 40.70
N GLY A 115 -17.05 37.02 41.90
CA GLY A 115 -18.31 37.69 42.23
C GLY A 115 -18.11 39.12 42.75
N SER A 116 -16.92 39.69 42.56
CA SER A 116 -16.55 41.04 42.99
C SER A 116 -17.35 42.14 42.28
N ASN A 117 -17.13 43.39 42.67
CA ASN A 117 -17.78 44.57 42.08
C ASN A 117 -17.23 45.03 40.73
N SER A 118 -16.17 44.40 40.21
CA SER A 118 -15.65 44.68 38.86
C SER A 118 -16.45 43.95 37.77
N ILE A 119 -16.81 42.67 38.00
CA ILE A 119 -17.67 41.89 37.10
C ILE A 119 -19.08 42.50 36.99
N TYR A 120 -19.36 43.11 35.85
CA TYR A 120 -20.66 43.70 35.56
C TYR A 120 -20.92 43.81 34.05
N PRO A 121 -22.03 43.26 33.52
CA PRO A 121 -23.21 42.83 34.27
C PRO A 121 -23.24 41.32 34.60
N TRP A 122 -23.65 40.98 35.83
CA TRP A 122 -23.64 39.60 36.35
C TRP A 122 -24.39 38.57 35.49
N TYR A 123 -25.48 38.98 34.82
CA TYR A 123 -26.31 38.04 34.06
C TYR A 123 -25.55 37.37 32.90
N GLU A 124 -24.44 37.95 32.42
CA GLU A 124 -23.61 37.30 31.40
C GLU A 124 -22.81 36.12 31.97
N VAL A 125 -22.40 36.18 33.26
CA VAL A 125 -21.79 35.04 33.97
C VAL A 125 -22.83 33.95 34.22
N GLN A 126 -24.08 34.32 34.57
CA GLN A 126 -25.20 33.37 34.69
C GLN A 126 -25.50 32.68 33.34
N ASN A 127 -25.45 33.42 32.24
CA ASN A 127 -25.59 32.89 30.88
C ASN A 127 -24.44 31.93 30.53
N PHE A 128 -23.19 32.34 30.75
CA PHE A 128 -22.00 31.51 30.54
C PHE A 128 -22.10 30.18 31.27
N LEU A 129 -22.40 30.22 32.58
CA LEU A 129 -22.63 29.03 33.40
C LEU A 129 -23.75 28.15 32.84
N SER A 130 -24.91 28.73 32.56
CA SER A 130 -26.05 27.99 31.99
C SER A 130 -25.67 27.29 30.69
N ASN A 131 -24.91 27.97 29.82
CA ASN A 131 -24.53 27.46 28.51
C ASN A 131 -23.44 26.37 28.60
N ILE A 132 -22.39 26.56 29.41
CA ILE A 132 -21.33 25.54 29.57
C ILE A 132 -21.86 24.30 30.29
N LEU A 133 -22.66 24.47 31.35
CA LEU A 133 -23.24 23.36 32.11
C LEU A 133 -24.23 22.57 31.26
N SER A 134 -24.93 23.22 30.31
CA SER A 134 -25.86 22.53 29.39
C SER A 134 -25.20 21.53 28.44
N LYS A 135 -23.87 21.62 28.25
CA LYS A 135 -23.10 20.70 27.41
C LYS A 135 -22.58 19.48 28.16
N PHE A 136 -22.38 19.58 29.46
CA PHE A 136 -21.87 18.48 30.27
C PHE A 136 -22.97 17.45 30.53
N HIS A 137 -22.62 16.17 30.44
CA HIS A 137 -23.51 15.07 30.83
C HIS A 137 -23.36 14.81 32.34
N ILE A 138 -24.07 15.62 33.12
CA ILE A 138 -23.98 15.60 34.59
C ILE A 138 -24.82 14.43 35.12
N SER A 139 -24.14 13.47 35.74
CA SER A 139 -24.73 12.30 36.38
C SER A 139 -23.79 11.73 37.45
N PRO A 140 -24.30 11.03 38.48
CA PRO A 140 -23.45 10.40 39.51
C PRO A 140 -22.42 9.42 38.94
N GLU A 141 -22.69 8.84 37.76
CA GLU A 141 -21.90 7.82 37.08
C GLU A 141 -20.94 8.40 36.03
N GLN A 142 -21.01 9.70 35.69
CA GLN A 142 -20.12 10.35 34.72
C GLN A 142 -19.56 11.67 35.27
N MET A 143 -20.21 12.82 35.04
CA MET A 143 -19.71 14.13 35.47
C MET A 143 -20.44 14.66 36.71
N GLN A 144 -19.68 15.23 37.64
CA GLN A 144 -20.19 16.01 38.77
C GLN A 144 -19.66 17.43 38.70
N VAL A 145 -20.47 18.44 39.07
CA VAL A 145 -20.08 19.85 38.96
C VAL A 145 -20.41 20.62 40.25
N GLY A 146 -19.39 21.21 40.87
CA GLY A 146 -19.51 22.17 41.96
C GLY A 146 -19.20 23.60 41.52
N VAL A 147 -19.71 24.59 42.25
CA VAL A 147 -19.43 26.00 41.99
C VAL A 147 -19.04 26.71 43.28
N LEU A 148 -17.92 27.44 43.23
CA LEU A 148 -17.39 28.29 44.29
C LEU A 148 -17.37 29.72 43.78
N GLN A 149 -18.07 30.64 44.46
CA GLN A 149 -18.06 32.07 44.15
C GLN A 149 -17.16 32.80 45.16
N TYR A 150 -16.38 33.79 44.71
CA TYR A 150 -15.46 34.53 45.59
C TYR A 150 -15.39 36.03 45.32
N GLY A 151 -14.91 36.79 46.30
CA GLY A 151 -14.63 38.23 46.20
C GLY A 151 -13.80 38.64 47.42
N GLU A 152 -14.43 39.32 48.37
CA GLU A 152 -13.85 39.59 49.70
C GLU A 152 -13.92 38.36 50.63
N ILE A 153 -14.88 37.47 50.38
CA ILE A 153 -15.02 36.13 50.98
C ILE A 153 -15.24 35.10 49.86
N SER A 154 -15.08 33.81 50.16
CA SER A 154 -15.35 32.70 49.24
C SER A 154 -16.45 31.82 49.80
N ILE A 155 -17.40 31.40 48.96
CA ILE A 155 -18.48 30.46 49.32
C ILE A 155 -18.64 29.35 48.28
N HIS A 156 -19.07 28.18 48.74
CA HIS A 156 -19.59 27.15 47.86
C HIS A 156 -21.07 27.42 47.60
N GLU A 157 -21.41 27.73 46.35
CA GLU A 157 -22.80 27.88 45.90
C GLU A 157 -23.47 26.50 45.85
N TRP A 158 -22.73 25.50 45.40
CA TRP A 158 -23.04 24.08 45.59
C TRP A 158 -21.80 23.20 45.43
N SER A 159 -21.90 21.98 45.96
CA SER A 159 -20.87 20.94 45.98
C SER A 159 -21.11 19.89 44.88
N LEU A 160 -20.09 19.08 44.57
CA LEU A 160 -20.12 18.07 43.50
C LEU A 160 -21.28 17.06 43.62
N LYS A 161 -21.71 16.74 44.86
CA LYS A 161 -22.80 15.81 45.16
C LYS A 161 -24.21 16.40 45.16
N ASP A 162 -24.36 17.73 45.11
CA ASP A 162 -25.61 18.40 45.47
C ASP A 162 -26.65 18.34 44.33
N TYR A 163 -26.22 18.11 43.09
CA TYR A 163 -27.06 17.91 41.92
C TYR A 163 -26.66 16.66 41.13
N GLN A 164 -27.64 16.01 40.48
CA GLN A 164 -27.45 14.71 39.82
C GLN A 164 -27.90 14.68 38.35
N SER A 165 -28.37 15.80 37.80
CA SER A 165 -28.73 15.93 36.38
C SER A 165 -28.32 17.27 35.79
N THR A 166 -28.05 17.31 34.49
CA THR A 166 -27.74 18.54 33.75
C THR A 166 -28.85 19.58 33.87
N GLN A 167 -30.12 19.15 33.91
CA GLN A 167 -31.26 20.07 33.98
C GLN A 167 -31.30 20.83 35.32
N ASP A 168 -31.08 20.13 36.44
CA ASP A 168 -31.13 20.74 37.78
C ASP A 168 -29.99 21.75 37.98
N VAL A 169 -28.78 21.40 37.52
CA VAL A 169 -27.60 22.29 37.58
C VAL A 169 -27.78 23.54 36.73
N VAL A 170 -28.35 23.41 35.52
CA VAL A 170 -28.63 24.56 34.64
C VAL A 170 -29.75 25.45 35.21
N GLU A 171 -30.69 24.92 35.98
CA GLU A 171 -31.68 25.72 36.69
C GLU A 171 -31.09 26.42 37.92
N ALA A 172 -30.20 25.76 38.67
CA ALA A 172 -29.46 26.37 39.77
C ALA A 172 -28.57 27.54 39.31
N ALA A 173 -27.82 27.35 38.22
CA ALA A 173 -26.94 28.37 37.64
C ALA A 173 -27.65 29.67 37.24
N LYS A 174 -28.92 29.61 36.81
CA LYS A 174 -29.73 30.79 36.46
C LYS A 174 -30.12 31.62 37.68
N ASN A 175 -30.15 31.01 38.86
CA ASN A 175 -30.59 31.63 40.11
C ASN A 175 -29.42 32.12 40.99
N ILE A 176 -28.16 31.89 40.58
CA ILE A 176 -26.96 32.23 41.34
C ILE A 176 -26.81 33.76 41.49
N SER A 177 -26.76 34.27 42.72
CA SER A 177 -26.66 35.72 42.99
C SER A 177 -25.22 36.16 43.16
N ARG A 178 -24.86 37.33 42.65
CA ARG A 178 -23.53 37.92 42.86
C ARG A 178 -23.27 38.20 44.34
N GLN A 179 -22.10 37.80 44.84
CA GLN A 179 -21.63 38.02 46.22
C GLN A 179 -21.53 39.50 46.58
N GLU A 180 -20.99 40.31 45.66
CA GLU A 180 -20.53 41.68 45.87
C GLU A 180 -19.33 41.77 46.85
N GLY A 181 -18.38 42.68 46.59
CA GLY A 181 -17.16 42.79 47.41
C GLY A 181 -16.23 43.91 46.96
N ARG A 182 -15.32 44.36 47.84
CA ARG A 182 -14.34 45.41 47.51
C ARG A 182 -12.97 44.89 47.08
N GLU A 183 -12.71 43.61 47.34
CA GLU A 183 -11.47 42.91 47.03
C GLU A 183 -11.78 41.70 46.12
N THR A 184 -10.75 41.20 45.45
CA THR A 184 -10.78 39.98 44.63
C THR A 184 -9.71 39.05 45.16
N ARG A 185 -10.09 38.06 46.00
CA ARG A 185 -9.18 37.13 46.67
C ARG A 185 -9.05 35.79 45.93
N THR A 186 -8.33 35.82 44.82
CA THR A 186 -8.21 34.70 43.88
C THR A 186 -7.33 33.58 44.43
N ALA A 187 -6.23 33.88 45.13
CA ALA A 187 -5.35 32.87 45.70
C ALA A 187 -6.08 32.03 46.77
N TYR A 188 -6.78 32.70 47.68
CA TYR A 188 -7.58 32.05 48.71
C TYR A 188 -8.72 31.19 48.12
N ALA A 189 -9.38 31.67 47.05
CA ALA A 189 -10.44 30.93 46.36
C ALA A 189 -9.92 29.66 45.67
N ILE A 190 -8.76 29.72 45.00
CA ILE A 190 -8.09 28.56 44.39
C ILE A 190 -7.69 27.55 45.48
N HIS A 191 -7.06 28.01 46.56
CA HIS A 191 -6.68 27.16 47.69
C HIS A 191 -7.90 26.46 48.31
N MET A 192 -9.00 27.18 48.55
CA MET A 192 -10.26 26.59 49.06
C MET A 192 -10.88 25.60 48.07
N ALA A 193 -10.82 25.87 46.77
CA ALA A 193 -11.30 24.92 45.77
C ALA A 193 -10.46 23.62 45.78
N CYS A 194 -9.13 23.71 45.85
CA CYS A 194 -8.25 22.55 45.92
C CYS A 194 -8.32 21.79 47.25
N THR A 195 -8.49 22.49 48.39
CA THR A 195 -8.57 21.85 49.70
C THR A 195 -9.96 21.33 50.07
N GLU A 196 -11.01 22.13 49.85
CA GLU A 196 -12.40 21.82 50.23
C GLU A 196 -13.30 21.37 49.08
N ALA A 197 -13.33 22.05 47.91
CA ALA A 197 -14.29 21.72 46.85
C ALA A 197 -14.05 20.31 46.29
N PHE A 198 -12.78 19.94 46.12
CA PHE A 198 -12.34 18.60 45.73
C PHE A 198 -12.16 17.62 46.93
N SER A 199 -12.85 17.85 48.04
CA SER A 199 -12.90 16.91 49.18
C SER A 199 -13.99 15.85 49.01
N ALA A 200 -13.73 14.65 49.54
CA ALA A 200 -14.73 13.58 49.59
C ALA A 200 -16.00 13.99 50.37
N GLU A 201 -15.87 14.85 51.39
CA GLU A 201 -17.01 15.38 52.14
C GLU A 201 -17.95 16.23 51.27
N ARG A 202 -17.41 16.94 50.27
CA ARG A 202 -18.17 17.72 49.27
C ARG A 202 -18.56 16.92 48.01
N GLY A 203 -18.23 15.63 47.97
CA GLY A 203 -18.67 14.71 46.93
C GLY A 203 -17.58 14.28 45.94
N ALA A 204 -16.36 14.78 46.06
CA ALA A 204 -15.28 14.42 45.14
C ALA A 204 -15.00 12.90 45.18
N ARG A 205 -14.88 12.31 43.99
CA ARG A 205 -14.75 10.87 43.79
C ARG A 205 -13.28 10.47 43.66
N ASP A 206 -12.92 9.37 44.31
CA ASP A 206 -11.56 8.84 44.21
C ASP A 206 -11.34 8.21 42.83
N GLY A 207 -10.21 8.52 42.19
CA GLY A 207 -9.91 8.16 40.80
C GLY A 207 -10.65 8.96 39.71
N ALA A 208 -11.41 10.01 40.04
CA ALA A 208 -11.98 10.92 39.04
C ALA A 208 -10.97 11.98 38.57
N THR A 209 -11.05 12.38 37.29
CA THR A 209 -10.28 13.51 36.74
C THR A 209 -10.83 14.82 37.31
N LYS A 210 -9.99 15.59 37.99
CA LYS A 210 -10.36 16.83 38.68
C LYS A 210 -10.03 18.04 37.83
N VAL A 211 -11.04 18.81 37.44
CA VAL A 211 -10.91 19.98 36.56
C VAL A 211 -11.45 21.23 37.26
N MET A 212 -10.58 22.22 37.45
CA MET A 212 -10.93 23.55 37.92
C MET A 212 -11.08 24.51 36.74
N ILE A 213 -12.10 25.36 36.76
CA ILE A 213 -12.29 26.46 35.79
C ILE A 213 -12.34 27.78 36.58
N VAL A 214 -11.27 28.57 36.52
CA VAL A 214 -11.17 29.87 37.19
C VAL A 214 -11.61 30.98 36.24
N VAL A 215 -12.52 31.85 36.68
CA VAL A 215 -13.04 32.99 35.91
C VAL A 215 -12.91 34.27 36.74
N THR A 216 -12.25 35.29 36.21
CA THR A 216 -12.02 36.57 36.91
C THR A 216 -11.78 37.73 35.95
N ASP A 217 -11.98 38.97 36.41
CA ASP A 217 -11.80 40.21 35.64
C ASP A 217 -10.79 41.21 36.23
N GLY A 218 -10.10 40.84 37.32
CA GLY A 218 -9.20 41.72 38.07
C GLY A 218 -8.01 40.99 38.70
N GLU A 219 -6.93 41.73 38.98
CA GLU A 219 -5.75 41.20 39.66
C GLU A 219 -6.06 40.76 41.10
N SER A 220 -5.48 39.62 41.49
CA SER A 220 -5.57 38.99 42.81
C SER A 220 -5.01 39.95 43.88
N HIS A 221 -5.88 40.37 44.82
CA HIS A 221 -5.45 41.24 45.95
C HIS A 221 -4.57 40.49 46.96
N ASP A 222 -4.55 39.17 46.86
CA ASP A 222 -3.79 38.16 47.59
C ASP A 222 -2.76 37.44 46.67
N GLY A 223 -2.36 38.06 45.56
CA GLY A 223 -1.50 37.43 44.54
C GLY A 223 -0.13 36.91 45.02
N GLU A 224 0.38 37.40 46.16
CA GLU A 224 1.59 36.86 46.79
C GLU A 224 1.40 35.43 47.33
N GLU A 225 0.16 35.00 47.58
CA GLU A 225 -0.20 33.67 48.11
C GLU A 225 -0.50 32.65 46.98
N LEU A 226 -0.59 33.08 45.71
CA LEU A 226 -0.85 32.20 44.56
C LEU A 226 0.09 30.99 44.46
N PRO A 227 1.42 31.11 44.68
CA PRO A 227 2.31 29.96 44.56
C PRO A 227 2.01 28.83 45.55
N GLU A 228 1.54 29.14 46.77
CA GLU A 228 1.15 28.13 47.77
C GLU A 228 -0.18 27.47 47.41
N ALA A 229 -1.16 28.26 46.93
CA ALA A 229 -2.43 27.76 46.43
C ALA A 229 -2.24 26.78 45.25
N LEU A 230 -1.38 27.12 44.30
CA LEU A 230 -1.12 26.31 43.10
C LEU A 230 -0.35 25.02 43.43
N ASP A 231 0.63 25.05 44.34
CA ASP A 231 1.35 23.86 44.80
C ASP A 231 0.40 22.83 45.46
N GLU A 232 -0.59 23.28 46.21
CA GLU A 232 -1.63 22.39 46.78
C GLU A 232 -2.57 21.81 45.71
N CYS A 233 -2.83 22.53 44.63
CA CYS A 233 -3.58 22.02 43.48
C CYS A 233 -2.78 20.97 42.67
N GLU A 234 -1.48 21.18 42.48
CA GLU A 234 -0.58 20.24 41.81
C GLU A 234 -0.44 18.92 42.59
N LYS A 235 -0.22 18.98 43.92
CA LYS A 235 -0.20 17.77 44.78
C LYS A 235 -1.46 16.90 44.67
N ARG A 236 -2.60 17.52 44.32
CA ARG A 236 -3.91 16.87 44.20
C ARG A 236 -4.27 16.49 42.75
N ASN A 237 -3.37 16.75 41.81
CA ASN A 237 -3.52 16.50 40.38
C ASN A 237 -4.80 17.13 39.79
N ILE A 238 -4.94 18.45 39.94
CA ILE A 238 -6.10 19.24 39.51
C ILE A 238 -5.75 20.10 38.28
N THR A 239 -6.47 19.90 37.16
CA THR A 239 -6.27 20.61 35.90
C THR A 239 -6.90 21.99 36.03
N ARG A 240 -6.18 23.07 35.73
CA ARG A 240 -6.70 24.44 35.90
C ARG A 240 -6.84 25.10 34.55
N TYR A 241 -8.08 25.32 34.12
CA TYR A 241 -8.42 26.25 33.07
C TYR A 241 -8.60 27.64 33.67
N ALA A 242 -8.01 28.67 33.05
CA ALA A 242 -8.05 30.03 33.57
C ALA A 242 -8.57 31.01 32.51
N ILE A 243 -9.58 31.81 32.86
CA ILE A 243 -10.33 32.67 31.95
C ILE A 243 -10.22 34.13 32.42
N ALA A 244 -9.45 34.92 31.68
CA ALA A 244 -9.26 36.35 31.92
C ALA A 244 -10.34 37.19 31.21
N VAL A 245 -11.16 37.90 31.98
CA VAL A 245 -12.22 38.78 31.48
C VAL A 245 -11.73 40.23 31.42
N LEU A 246 -11.46 40.74 30.21
CA LEU A 246 -10.82 42.06 30.02
C LEU A 246 -11.80 43.25 30.08
N GLY A 247 -13.07 42.99 30.38
CA GLY A 247 -14.15 43.97 30.35
C GLY A 247 -13.90 45.20 31.22
N HIS A 248 -13.30 45.01 32.41
CA HIS A 248 -12.95 46.09 33.34
C HIS A 248 -11.84 47.00 32.81
N TYR A 249 -10.71 46.39 32.43
CA TYR A 249 -9.51 47.08 31.93
C TYR A 249 -9.81 47.88 30.66
N ILE A 250 -10.54 47.28 29.71
CA ILE A 250 -10.92 47.93 28.45
C ILE A 250 -11.87 49.12 28.68
N ARG A 251 -12.82 49.00 29.62
CA ARG A 251 -13.71 50.12 30.00
C ARG A 251 -12.97 51.29 30.66
N ARG A 252 -11.85 51.03 31.34
CA ARG A 252 -11.04 52.05 32.04
C ARG A 252 -9.80 52.52 31.27
N GLN A 253 -9.54 51.98 30.08
CA GLN A 253 -8.31 52.23 29.30
C GLN A 253 -7.03 51.89 30.09
N GLN A 254 -7.08 50.84 30.91
CA GLN A 254 -5.94 50.32 31.66
C GLN A 254 -5.26 49.20 30.85
N ASP A 255 -3.95 49.04 31.07
CA ASP A 255 -3.14 48.00 30.44
C ASP A 255 -3.37 46.65 31.15
N PRO A 256 -3.79 45.58 30.45
CA PRO A 256 -4.05 44.28 31.06
C PRO A 256 -2.84 43.33 31.07
N GLU A 257 -1.63 43.75 30.67
CA GLU A 257 -0.48 42.83 30.58
C GLU A 257 -0.13 42.14 31.91
N THR A 258 -0.20 42.84 33.05
CA THR A 258 0.05 42.28 34.38
C THR A 258 -0.97 41.20 34.74
N PHE A 259 -2.26 41.54 34.67
CA PHE A 259 -3.38 40.62 34.85
C PHE A 259 -3.30 39.38 33.96
N ILE A 260 -3.02 39.54 32.66
CA ILE A 260 -2.94 38.40 31.72
C ILE A 260 -1.82 37.44 32.12
N ASN A 261 -0.68 37.93 32.61
CA ASN A 261 0.42 37.08 33.07
C ASN A 261 0.07 36.35 34.39
N GLU A 262 -0.69 36.97 35.29
CA GLU A 262 -1.20 36.33 36.51
C GLU A 262 -2.17 35.18 36.18
N ILE A 263 -3.15 35.41 35.29
CA ILE A 263 -4.14 34.38 34.93
C ILE A 263 -3.52 33.23 34.13
N LYS A 264 -2.46 33.49 33.35
CA LYS A 264 -1.64 32.42 32.76
C LYS A 264 -0.94 31.59 33.82
N TYR A 265 -0.34 32.22 34.83
CA TYR A 265 0.33 31.52 35.93
C TYR A 265 -0.63 30.63 36.76
N ILE A 266 -1.93 30.96 36.79
CA ILE A 266 -2.98 30.13 37.40
C ILE A 266 -3.31 28.88 36.56
N ALA A 267 -3.20 28.96 35.23
CA ALA A 267 -3.51 27.85 34.33
C ALA A 267 -2.52 26.67 34.49
N SER A 268 -2.90 25.50 33.98
CA SER A 268 -1.98 24.37 33.80
C SER A 268 -1.12 24.56 32.53
N ASP A 269 0.07 23.96 32.50
CA ASP A 269 0.92 23.96 31.31
C ASP A 269 0.40 23.02 30.20
N PRO A 270 0.50 23.38 28.90
CA PRO A 270 1.00 24.66 28.39
C PRO A 270 -0.12 25.72 28.25
N ASP A 271 0.25 26.99 28.43
CA ASP A 271 -0.63 28.18 28.32
C ASP A 271 -1.68 28.09 27.21
N ASP A 272 -1.28 27.75 25.98
CA ASP A 272 -2.14 27.80 24.80
C ASP A 272 -3.30 26.79 24.82
N LYS A 273 -3.21 25.77 25.68
CA LYS A 273 -4.25 24.76 25.92
C LYS A 273 -5.19 25.12 27.08
N TYR A 274 -4.71 25.76 28.14
CA TYR A 274 -5.49 25.95 29.38
C TYR A 274 -5.85 27.41 29.72
N PHE A 275 -5.19 28.40 29.12
CA PHE A 275 -5.51 29.81 29.27
C PHE A 275 -6.47 30.31 28.17
N PHE A 276 -7.47 31.10 28.58
CA PHE A 276 -8.39 31.82 27.71
C PHE A 276 -8.47 33.29 28.12
N ASN A 277 -8.66 34.19 27.15
CA ASN A 277 -9.05 35.57 27.42
C ASN A 277 -10.27 35.99 26.60
N VAL A 278 -11.12 36.83 27.20
CA VAL A 278 -12.33 37.37 26.57
C VAL A 278 -12.35 38.89 26.69
N THR A 279 -12.93 39.57 25.70
CA THR A 279 -12.91 41.04 25.64
C THR A 279 -13.85 41.70 26.66
N ASP A 280 -14.92 41.01 27.04
CA ASP A 280 -15.89 41.42 28.04
C ASP A 280 -16.67 40.19 28.54
N GLU A 281 -17.54 40.41 29.53
CA GLU A 281 -18.36 39.39 30.16
C GLU A 281 -19.32 38.71 29.17
N ALA A 282 -19.80 39.42 28.14
CA ALA A 282 -20.69 38.84 27.13
C ALA A 282 -19.94 37.81 26.25
N ALA A 283 -18.69 38.11 25.89
CA ALA A 283 -17.79 37.22 25.14
C ALA A 283 -17.39 35.94 25.90
N LEU A 284 -17.73 35.78 27.19
CA LEU A 284 -17.66 34.47 27.86
C LEU A 284 -18.50 33.41 27.15
N ASN A 285 -19.62 33.79 26.52
CA ASN A 285 -20.45 32.85 25.78
C ASN A 285 -19.77 32.34 24.49
N ASP A 286 -18.89 33.13 23.88
CA ASP A 286 -18.19 32.76 22.64
C ASP A 286 -17.15 31.65 22.84
N ILE A 287 -16.64 31.46 24.07
CA ILE A 287 -15.65 30.42 24.40
C ILE A 287 -16.28 29.10 24.87
N VAL A 288 -17.62 29.01 24.99
CA VAL A 288 -18.32 27.82 25.49
C VAL A 288 -18.20 26.61 24.54
N ASP A 289 -18.01 26.83 23.24
CA ASP A 289 -17.63 25.78 22.29
C ASP A 289 -16.20 25.30 22.52
N ALA A 290 -15.22 26.20 22.42
CA ALA A 290 -13.81 25.86 22.54
C ALA A 290 -13.42 25.26 23.91
N LEU A 291 -14.01 25.74 25.01
CA LEU A 291 -13.75 25.23 26.36
C LEU A 291 -14.43 23.87 26.59
N GLY A 292 -15.65 23.68 26.07
CA GLY A 292 -16.34 22.39 26.09
C GLY A 292 -15.51 21.32 25.38
N ASP A 293 -15.13 21.56 24.12
CA ASP A 293 -14.38 20.60 23.30
C ASP A 293 -13.01 20.23 23.89
N ARG A 294 -12.33 21.18 24.55
CA ARG A 294 -11.07 20.89 25.28
C ARG A 294 -11.28 20.06 26.54
N ILE A 295 -12.40 20.23 27.25
CA ILE A 295 -12.75 19.40 28.41
C ILE A 295 -13.18 18.00 27.94
N PHE A 296 -13.99 17.88 26.89
CA PHE A 296 -14.37 16.58 26.29
C PHE A 296 -13.15 15.78 25.79
N SER A 297 -12.08 16.45 25.37
CA SER A 297 -10.82 15.81 24.99
C SER A 297 -10.11 15.07 26.15
N LEU A 298 -10.50 15.32 27.41
CA LEU A 298 -9.98 14.63 28.60
C LEU A 298 -10.80 13.36 28.96
N GLU A 299 -12.00 13.14 28.36
CA GLU A 299 -12.82 11.95 28.59
C GLU A 299 -12.29 10.69 27.88
N GLY A 300 -11.32 10.84 26.98
CA GLY A 300 -10.78 9.75 26.16
C GLY A 300 -9.32 9.38 26.44
N THR A 301 -8.66 9.98 27.43
CA THR A 301 -7.21 9.82 27.64
C THR A 301 -6.85 9.60 29.11
N LEU A 302 -6.17 8.49 29.42
CA LEU A 302 -5.79 8.10 30.78
C LEU A 302 -4.59 8.88 31.36
N SER A 303 -4.10 9.94 30.69
CA SER A 303 -2.94 10.71 31.15
C SER A 303 -3.01 12.19 30.77
N TYR A 304 -2.53 13.04 31.69
CA TYR A 304 -2.65 14.51 31.62
C TYR A 304 -2.02 15.18 30.39
N ASN A 305 -1.00 14.56 29.78
CA ASN A 305 -0.09 15.22 28.84
C ASN A 305 -0.20 14.77 27.39
N GLU A 306 -0.97 13.73 27.06
CA GLU A 306 -1.11 13.27 25.68
C GLU A 306 -2.57 13.17 25.25
N SER A 307 -2.94 13.93 24.20
CA SER A 307 -4.20 13.76 23.46
C SER A 307 -4.11 12.55 22.50
N ALA A 308 -3.62 11.42 23.02
CA ALA A 308 -3.19 10.24 22.26
C ALA A 308 -4.07 9.03 22.56
N PHE A 309 -4.50 8.32 21.52
CA PHE A 309 -5.15 7.03 21.67
C PHE A 309 -4.09 5.94 21.92
N LEU A 310 -4.25 5.19 23.01
CA LEU A 310 -3.42 4.04 23.35
C LEU A 310 -4.03 2.76 22.76
N MET A 311 -5.16 2.30 23.29
CA MET A 311 -5.79 1.03 22.91
C MET A 311 -7.29 1.17 22.60
N GLU A 312 -7.85 2.36 22.80
CA GLU A 312 -9.26 2.71 22.59
C GLU A 312 -9.67 2.49 21.13
N MET A 313 -8.73 2.70 20.20
CA MET A 313 -8.88 2.49 18.76
C MET A 313 -8.10 1.26 18.25
N SER A 314 -7.71 0.33 19.14
CA SER A 314 -6.79 -0.78 18.80
C SER A 314 -7.20 -1.64 17.61
N GLN A 315 -8.51 -1.80 17.35
CA GLN A 315 -9.07 -2.60 16.27
C GLN A 315 -8.48 -4.03 16.21
N ILE A 316 -8.43 -4.73 17.34
CA ILE A 316 -7.83 -6.07 17.40
C ILE A 316 -8.59 -7.06 16.51
N GLY A 317 -7.85 -8.01 15.94
CA GLY A 317 -8.40 -8.97 14.97
C GLY A 317 -8.56 -8.37 13.59
N PHE A 318 -7.86 -7.27 13.30
CA PHE A 318 -7.76 -6.72 11.95
C PHE A 318 -7.08 -7.72 11.00
N SER A 319 -6.07 -8.39 11.52
CA SER A 319 -5.53 -9.65 11.00
C SER A 319 -5.29 -10.61 12.17
N THR A 320 -5.35 -11.91 11.93
CA THR A 320 -4.91 -12.93 12.90
C THR A 320 -4.12 -14.03 12.20
N HIS A 321 -3.27 -14.71 12.97
CA HIS A 321 -2.52 -15.88 12.51
C HIS A 321 -2.53 -16.92 13.63
N ILE A 322 -2.97 -18.14 13.31
CA ILE A 322 -3.06 -19.24 14.27
C ILE A 322 -1.66 -19.86 14.46
N LEU A 323 -1.36 -20.29 15.68
CA LEU A 323 -0.12 -20.91 16.10
C LEU A 323 -0.43 -22.23 16.83
N ASP A 324 0.54 -23.15 16.89
CA ASP A 324 0.36 -24.40 17.66
C ASP A 324 0.04 -24.16 19.15
N ASP A 325 0.50 -23.03 19.69
CA ASP A 325 0.41 -22.66 21.11
C ASP A 325 -0.61 -21.55 21.41
N GLY A 326 -1.28 -21.00 20.38
CA GLY A 326 -2.18 -19.85 20.55
C GLY A 326 -2.51 -19.10 19.26
N ILE A 327 -2.78 -17.80 19.38
CA ILE A 327 -3.16 -16.91 18.28
C ILE A 327 -2.31 -15.64 18.36
N LEU A 328 -1.79 -15.19 17.22
CA LEU A 328 -1.23 -13.85 17.04
C LEU A 328 -2.28 -12.94 16.41
N PHE A 329 -2.54 -11.79 17.03
CA PHE A 329 -3.45 -10.75 16.57
C PHE A 329 -2.68 -9.52 16.10
N GLY A 330 -3.13 -8.90 15.01
CA GLY A 330 -2.77 -7.54 14.62
C GLY A 330 -3.73 -6.50 15.20
N MET A 331 -3.20 -5.36 15.62
CA MET A 331 -3.93 -4.23 16.22
C MET A 331 -3.52 -2.90 15.58
N VAL A 332 -4.09 -2.61 14.41
CA VAL A 332 -3.64 -1.51 13.52
C VAL A 332 -3.82 -0.10 14.08
N GLY A 333 -4.74 0.09 15.03
CA GLY A 333 -5.06 1.40 15.60
C GLY A 333 -4.50 1.63 17.00
N ALA A 334 -3.67 0.72 17.52
CA ALA A 334 -2.94 0.93 18.75
C ALA A 334 -1.93 2.09 18.59
N TYR A 335 -1.72 2.85 19.67
CA TYR A 335 -0.75 3.94 19.79
C TYR A 335 -0.83 4.96 18.64
N ASP A 336 -1.97 5.67 18.53
CA ASP A 336 -2.29 6.62 17.45
C ASP A 336 -2.07 6.04 16.03
N TRP A 337 -2.53 4.81 15.81
CA TRP A 337 -2.38 4.07 14.55
C TRP A 337 -0.94 3.81 14.08
N GLU A 338 0.05 3.89 14.98
CA GLU A 338 1.34 3.21 14.73
C GLU A 338 1.12 1.71 14.56
N GLY A 339 0.24 1.14 15.39
CA GLY A 339 -0.17 -0.25 15.38
C GLY A 339 0.72 -1.15 16.25
N GLY A 340 0.39 -2.42 16.30
CA GLY A 340 1.10 -3.41 17.11
C GLY A 340 0.58 -4.83 16.90
N VAL A 341 0.99 -5.72 17.81
CA VAL A 341 0.56 -7.12 17.84
C VAL A 341 0.25 -7.57 19.27
N LEU A 342 -0.52 -8.65 19.41
CA LEU A 342 -0.78 -9.32 20.68
C LEU A 342 -0.80 -10.83 20.46
N LYS A 343 -0.11 -11.59 21.31
CA LYS A 343 -0.17 -13.06 21.31
C LYS A 343 -1.02 -13.52 22.48
N GLU A 344 -1.98 -14.39 22.23
CA GLU A 344 -2.79 -15.05 23.25
C GLU A 344 -2.54 -16.55 23.17
N SER A 345 -2.12 -17.16 24.27
CA SER A 345 -1.65 -18.55 24.33
C SER A 345 -2.17 -19.24 25.59
N ASN A 346 -2.05 -20.57 25.66
CA ASN A 346 -2.41 -21.33 26.86
C ASN A 346 -1.62 -20.90 28.11
N ASP A 347 -0.38 -20.41 27.92
CA ASP A 347 0.48 -19.92 29.00
C ASP A 347 0.16 -18.47 29.42
N GLY A 348 -0.73 -17.79 28.69
CA GLY A 348 -1.17 -16.42 28.97
C GLY A 348 -1.15 -15.50 27.75
N ARG A 349 -1.37 -14.21 28.02
CA ARG A 349 -1.45 -13.14 27.03
C ARG A 349 -0.20 -12.27 27.08
N ILE A 350 0.43 -12.08 25.93
CA ILE A 350 1.62 -11.26 25.75
C ILE A 350 1.24 -10.10 24.83
N MET A 351 1.34 -8.87 25.34
CA MET A 351 1.07 -7.64 24.60
C MET A 351 2.28 -6.72 24.71
N PRO A 352 3.17 -6.70 23.70
CA PRO A 352 4.33 -5.83 23.72
C PRO A 352 3.93 -4.35 23.86
N PRO A 353 4.66 -3.57 24.68
CA PRO A 353 4.43 -2.14 24.79
C PRO A 353 4.94 -1.42 23.54
N ARG A 354 4.51 -0.17 23.33
CA ARG A 354 4.89 0.69 22.20
C ARG A 354 6.42 0.74 21.99
N GLU A 355 7.16 0.87 23.10
CA GLU A 355 8.62 1.03 23.15
C GLU A 355 9.36 -0.17 22.54
N ALA A 356 8.76 -1.35 22.57
CA ALA A 356 9.32 -2.57 21.98
C ALA A 356 9.53 -2.48 20.46
N PHE A 357 8.81 -1.56 19.78
CA PHE A 357 8.91 -1.31 18.35
C PHE A 357 9.63 0.00 17.98
N GLU A 358 9.97 0.85 18.97
CA GLU A 358 10.45 2.23 18.76
C GLU A 358 11.68 2.32 17.84
N LYS A 359 12.62 1.37 17.95
CA LYS A 359 13.81 1.29 17.09
C LYS A 359 13.48 1.30 15.58
N GLU A 360 12.37 0.67 15.20
CA GLU A 360 11.92 0.55 13.81
C GLU A 360 10.76 1.49 13.47
N PHE A 361 10.07 2.02 14.50
CA PHE A 361 8.93 2.93 14.44
C PHE A 361 9.13 4.09 15.44
N PRO A 362 10.05 5.03 15.16
CA PRO A 362 10.46 6.05 16.13
C PRO A 362 9.42 7.19 16.25
N LEU A 363 9.40 7.83 17.42
CA LEU A 363 8.37 8.78 17.85
C LEU A 363 8.18 9.98 16.90
N GLU A 364 9.22 10.44 16.17
CA GLU A 364 9.08 11.54 15.21
C GLU A 364 8.20 11.18 14.00
N LEU A 365 7.83 9.90 13.85
CA LEU A 365 6.98 9.39 12.78
C LEU A 365 5.58 8.97 13.28
N LYS A 366 5.22 9.23 14.56
CA LYS A 366 3.92 8.89 15.18
C LYS A 366 2.74 9.28 14.31
N ASN A 367 2.74 10.53 13.82
CA ASN A 367 1.70 11.10 12.97
C ASN A 367 1.59 10.49 11.55
N HIS A 368 2.42 9.51 11.18
CA HIS A 368 2.33 8.83 9.89
C HIS A 368 1.30 7.68 9.86
N ALA A 369 0.80 7.23 11.01
CA ALA A 369 -0.15 6.12 11.15
C ALA A 369 0.30 4.87 10.37
N ALA A 370 1.35 4.20 10.88
CA ALA A 370 2.07 3.14 10.17
C ALA A 370 1.26 1.86 9.92
N TYR A 371 0.22 1.60 10.72
CA TYR A 371 -0.63 0.40 10.70
C TYR A 371 0.16 -0.91 10.87
N LEU A 372 1.08 -1.00 11.83
CA LEU A 372 1.71 -2.26 12.22
C LEU A 372 0.63 -3.26 12.69
N GLY A 373 0.75 -4.52 12.25
CA GLY A 373 -0.29 -5.54 12.47
C GLY A 373 -1.45 -5.46 11.46
N TYR A 374 -1.30 -4.73 10.35
CA TYR A 374 -2.27 -4.82 9.25
C TYR A 374 -2.30 -6.23 8.66
N THR A 375 -1.14 -6.87 8.62
CA THR A 375 -0.97 -8.32 8.47
C THR A 375 -0.16 -8.86 9.64
N VAL A 376 -0.47 -10.09 10.04
CA VAL A 376 0.37 -10.90 10.92
C VAL A 376 0.52 -12.29 10.32
N SER A 377 1.68 -12.92 10.52
CA SER A 377 1.97 -14.28 10.10
C SER A 377 3.13 -14.85 10.93
N SER A 378 3.56 -16.08 10.67
CA SER A 378 4.80 -16.64 11.22
C SER A 378 5.56 -17.44 10.16
N VAL A 379 6.88 -17.52 10.32
CA VAL A 379 7.77 -18.32 9.47
C VAL A 379 8.70 -19.16 10.34
N THR A 380 9.05 -20.36 9.89
CA THR A 380 10.08 -21.20 10.52
C THR A 380 11.39 -21.01 9.76
N VAL A 381 12.48 -20.65 10.45
CA VAL A 381 13.82 -20.58 9.81
C VAL A 381 14.64 -21.82 10.13
N GLY A 382 15.76 -22.06 9.43
CA GLY A 382 16.49 -23.34 9.42
C GLY A 382 17.01 -23.88 10.76
N ASP A 383 17.02 -23.06 11.82
CA ASP A 383 17.31 -23.49 13.20
C ASP A 383 16.05 -23.98 13.96
N TRP A 384 14.94 -24.22 13.25
CA TRP A 384 13.60 -24.51 13.78
C TRP A 384 13.00 -23.41 14.67
N ARG A 385 13.62 -22.23 14.68
CA ARG A 385 13.10 -21.04 15.36
C ARG A 385 11.93 -20.46 14.55
N ARG A 386 10.79 -20.29 15.22
CA ARG A 386 9.66 -19.51 14.69
C ARG A 386 9.95 -18.02 14.84
N LEU A 387 9.82 -17.27 13.75
CA LEU A 387 9.79 -15.82 13.75
C LEU A 387 8.37 -15.35 13.44
N TYR A 388 7.91 -14.34 14.16
CA TYR A 388 6.66 -13.66 13.88
C TYR A 388 6.88 -12.58 12.83
N VAL A 389 5.90 -12.39 11.95
CA VAL A 389 5.97 -11.43 10.85
C VAL A 389 4.80 -10.46 10.96
N ALA A 390 5.07 -9.16 10.87
CA ALA A 390 4.03 -8.13 10.92
C ALA A 390 4.22 -7.07 9.83
N GLY A 391 3.16 -6.77 9.09
CA GLY A 391 3.13 -5.73 8.07
C GLY A 391 2.63 -4.39 8.60
N ALA A 392 3.27 -3.32 8.13
CA ALA A 392 2.95 -1.92 8.39
C ALA A 392 2.87 -1.14 7.06
N PRO A 393 1.81 -1.34 6.25
CA PRO A 393 1.76 -0.90 4.85
C PRO A 393 1.70 0.63 4.66
N ARG A 394 1.47 1.39 5.73
CA ARG A 394 1.51 2.86 5.72
C ARG A 394 2.82 3.46 6.23
N PHE A 395 3.77 2.67 6.75
CA PHE A 395 5.04 3.18 7.26
C PHE A 395 5.76 4.06 6.23
N LYS A 396 6.06 5.31 6.60
CA LYS A 396 6.62 6.36 5.72
C LYS A 396 5.90 6.49 4.36
N HIS A 397 4.60 6.17 4.33
CA HIS A 397 3.75 6.05 3.15
C HIS A 397 4.24 5.05 2.07
N LYS A 398 5.27 4.24 2.33
CA LYS A 398 5.79 3.22 1.38
C LYS A 398 5.39 1.80 1.78
N GLY A 399 5.29 1.56 3.09
CA GLY A 399 5.07 0.27 3.68
C GLY A 399 6.36 -0.38 4.18
N LYS A 400 6.21 -1.30 5.13
CA LYS A 400 7.30 -2.03 5.81
C LYS A 400 6.76 -3.38 6.29
N VAL A 401 7.64 -4.37 6.41
CA VAL A 401 7.38 -5.64 7.09
C VAL A 401 8.53 -5.89 8.07
N ILE A 402 8.22 -6.32 9.29
CA ILE A 402 9.22 -6.74 10.27
C ILE A 402 9.10 -8.23 10.56
N LEU A 403 10.24 -8.87 10.79
CA LEU A 403 10.35 -10.22 11.34
C LEU A 403 10.98 -10.12 12.72
N PHE A 404 10.37 -10.73 13.73
CA PHE A 404 10.77 -10.58 15.12
C PHE A 404 10.57 -11.86 15.93
N ASP A 405 11.40 -12.01 16.96
CA ASP A 405 11.19 -12.92 18.07
C ASP A 405 10.39 -12.22 19.18
N LEU A 406 9.58 -12.96 19.93
CA LEU A 406 8.72 -12.46 21.01
C LEU A 406 8.88 -13.37 22.23
N SER A 407 9.52 -12.87 23.28
CA SER A 407 9.72 -13.61 24.53
C SER A 407 8.42 -13.75 25.34
N GLN A 408 8.40 -14.68 26.30
CA GLN A 408 7.28 -14.81 27.24
C GLN A 408 7.13 -13.58 28.17
N ASP A 409 8.22 -12.84 28.41
CA ASP A 409 8.22 -11.60 29.20
C ASP A 409 7.70 -10.38 28.39
N GLY A 410 7.47 -10.54 27.08
CA GLY A 410 6.98 -9.48 26.18
C GLY A 410 8.06 -8.70 25.44
N ASP A 411 9.34 -9.03 25.64
CA ASP A 411 10.45 -8.43 24.89
C ASP A 411 10.39 -8.82 23.41
N VAL A 412 10.49 -7.82 22.53
CA VAL A 412 10.52 -7.99 21.07
C VAL A 412 11.94 -7.82 20.57
N THR A 413 12.47 -8.85 19.87
CA THR A 413 13.76 -8.74 19.18
C THR A 413 13.53 -8.76 17.67
N ILE A 414 13.68 -7.61 17.02
CA ILE A 414 13.50 -7.48 15.57
C ILE A 414 14.72 -8.03 14.84
N THR A 415 14.56 -9.22 14.26
CA THR A 415 15.57 -9.96 13.48
C THR A 415 15.80 -9.32 12.11
N GLN A 416 14.74 -8.87 11.44
CA GLN A 416 14.84 -8.27 10.10
C GLN A 416 13.74 -7.23 9.83
N ALA A 417 14.08 -6.19 9.07
CA ALA A 417 13.13 -5.18 8.61
C ALA A 417 13.23 -4.99 7.09
N LEU A 418 12.11 -5.18 6.39
CA LEU A 418 11.97 -5.11 4.94
C LEU A 418 11.16 -3.86 4.58
N ASN A 419 11.73 -2.96 3.77
CA ASN A 419 11.13 -1.64 3.48
C ASN A 419 10.59 -1.56 2.05
N GLY A 420 9.40 -0.99 1.87
CA GLY A 420 8.80 -0.76 0.56
C GLY A 420 9.53 0.30 -0.27
N GLU A 421 9.66 0.07 -1.57
CA GLU A 421 10.37 0.97 -2.49
C GLU A 421 9.57 2.24 -2.82
N GLN A 422 8.27 2.07 -3.06
CA GLN A 422 7.40 3.06 -3.73
C GLN A 422 6.34 3.63 -2.76
N ILE A 423 6.15 4.95 -2.80
CA ILE A 423 5.09 5.61 -2.03
C ILE A 423 3.71 5.21 -2.54
N GLY A 424 2.77 4.95 -1.63
CA GLY A 424 1.41 4.51 -1.93
C GLY A 424 1.29 3.05 -2.36
N SER A 425 2.38 2.27 -2.49
CA SER A 425 2.27 0.89 -3.00
C SER A 425 1.65 -0.10 -2.01
N TYR A 426 1.50 0.30 -0.74
CA TYR A 426 0.90 -0.51 0.32
C TYR A 426 1.71 -1.81 0.60
N PHE A 427 3.04 -1.71 0.61
CA PHE A 427 3.94 -2.84 0.77
C PHE A 427 3.82 -3.46 2.17
N GLY A 428 3.52 -4.76 2.26
CA GLY A 428 3.24 -5.46 3.52
C GLY A 428 1.76 -5.56 3.88
N SER A 429 0.85 -5.20 2.96
CA SER A 429 -0.60 -5.36 3.18
C SER A 429 -1.11 -6.78 2.98
N GLU A 430 -0.30 -7.65 2.39
CA GLU A 430 -0.47 -9.11 2.34
C GLU A 430 0.93 -9.72 2.44
N VAL A 431 1.07 -10.75 3.29
CA VAL A 431 2.34 -11.45 3.56
C VAL A 431 2.04 -12.94 3.64
N CYS A 432 2.86 -13.77 3.00
CA CYS A 432 2.67 -15.21 2.93
C CYS A 432 4.02 -15.92 3.03
N GLY A 433 4.20 -16.75 4.06
CA GLY A 433 5.29 -17.71 4.14
C GLY A 433 4.95 -18.97 3.34
N VAL A 434 5.91 -19.50 2.60
CA VAL A 434 5.78 -20.75 1.82
C VAL A 434 6.96 -21.65 2.17
N ASP A 435 6.63 -22.83 2.69
CA ASP A 435 7.46 -24.04 2.71
C ASP A 435 7.14 -24.77 1.40
N VAL A 436 8.11 -24.90 0.48
CA VAL A 436 7.85 -25.36 -0.89
C VAL A 436 8.08 -26.86 -1.02
N ASP A 437 9.11 -27.42 -0.38
CA ASP A 437 9.40 -28.86 -0.39
C ASP A 437 8.80 -29.65 0.79
N GLN A 438 8.04 -28.96 1.65
CA GLN A 438 7.28 -29.50 2.79
C GLN A 438 8.17 -30.11 3.88
N ASP A 439 9.37 -29.56 4.09
CA ASP A 439 10.32 -30.05 5.10
C ASP A 439 10.04 -29.50 6.53
N GLY A 440 9.19 -28.49 6.65
CA GLY A 440 8.82 -27.79 7.89
C GLY A 440 9.49 -26.42 8.07
N ILE A 441 10.41 -26.03 7.18
CA ILE A 441 11.11 -24.74 7.16
C ILE A 441 10.51 -23.86 6.06
N THR A 442 10.38 -22.56 6.32
CA THR A 442 9.85 -21.61 5.34
C THR A 442 10.93 -21.17 4.36
N ASP A 443 10.93 -21.75 3.15
CA ASP A 443 11.81 -21.37 2.04
C ASP A 443 11.65 -19.93 1.58
N ILE A 444 10.41 -19.44 1.49
CA ILE A 444 10.07 -18.17 0.85
C ILE A 444 9.16 -17.33 1.73
N LEU A 445 9.49 -16.05 1.85
CA LEU A 445 8.57 -15.01 2.29
C LEU A 445 8.13 -14.15 1.10
N LEU A 446 6.83 -14.20 0.81
CA LEU A 446 6.17 -13.37 -0.20
C LEU A 446 5.57 -12.13 0.45
N ILE A 447 5.82 -10.96 -0.12
CA ILE A 447 5.27 -9.69 0.37
C ILE A 447 4.62 -8.94 -0.79
N ALA A 448 3.33 -8.63 -0.66
CA ALA A 448 2.61 -7.89 -1.67
C ALA A 448 2.68 -6.37 -1.47
N ALA A 449 2.50 -5.67 -2.58
CA ALA A 449 2.28 -4.24 -2.68
C ALA A 449 1.16 -4.02 -3.74
N PRO A 450 -0.11 -4.32 -3.43
CA PRO A 450 -1.19 -4.36 -4.42
C PRO A 450 -1.48 -2.98 -5.03
N MET A 451 -1.16 -1.88 -4.37
CA MET A 451 -1.32 -0.53 -4.92
C MET A 451 -0.08 -0.04 -5.69
N PHE A 452 0.89 -0.93 -5.98
CA PHE A 452 2.08 -0.58 -6.75
C PHE A 452 1.71 -0.04 -8.14
N LEU A 453 2.18 1.16 -8.43
CA LEU A 453 2.02 1.87 -9.69
C LEU A 453 3.05 1.37 -10.70
N GLY A 454 2.57 0.61 -11.68
CA GLY A 454 3.35 0.09 -12.79
C GLY A 454 3.48 1.06 -13.96
N ALA A 455 3.79 0.51 -15.15
CA ALA A 455 3.89 1.29 -16.38
C ALA A 455 2.55 2.00 -16.68
N GLY A 456 2.62 3.31 -16.99
CA GLY A 456 1.43 4.14 -17.23
C GLY A 456 0.85 4.85 -15.99
N ASN A 457 1.42 4.66 -14.80
CA ASN A 457 0.85 5.10 -13.51
C ASN A 457 -0.52 4.44 -13.20
N LYS A 458 -0.63 3.15 -13.52
CA LYS A 458 -1.78 2.28 -13.24
C LYS A 458 -1.47 1.41 -12.03
N GLU A 459 -2.46 1.10 -11.18
CA GLU A 459 -2.31 0.25 -9.98
C GLU A 459 -2.17 -1.22 -10.38
N THR A 460 -1.05 -1.59 -11.01
CA THR A 460 -0.82 -2.96 -11.47
C THR A 460 -0.73 -3.95 -10.30
N GLY A 461 -0.26 -3.49 -9.14
CA GLY A 461 0.17 -4.36 -8.06
C GLY A 461 1.51 -5.03 -8.34
N LYS A 462 2.09 -5.66 -7.33
CA LYS A 462 3.39 -6.34 -7.36
C LYS A 462 3.52 -7.26 -6.14
N VAL A 463 4.06 -8.46 -6.33
CA VAL A 463 4.42 -9.37 -5.22
C VAL A 463 5.93 -9.63 -5.28
N TYR A 464 6.60 -9.37 -4.16
CA TYR A 464 8.05 -9.55 -3.99
C TYR A 464 8.33 -10.93 -3.42
N ILE A 465 9.38 -11.56 -3.92
CA ILE A 465 9.88 -12.87 -3.49
C ILE A 465 11.14 -12.63 -2.66
N TYR A 466 11.15 -13.14 -1.43
CA TYR A 466 12.36 -13.22 -0.62
C TYR A 466 12.61 -14.69 -0.26
N CYS A 467 13.80 -15.22 -0.51
CA CYS A 467 14.15 -16.60 -0.18
C CYS A 467 15.02 -16.64 1.08
N LEU A 468 14.95 -17.73 1.84
CA LEU A 468 15.75 -17.97 3.03
C LEU A 468 17.26 -17.98 2.69
N ASP A 469 18.04 -17.17 3.39
CA ASP A 469 19.50 -17.04 3.29
C ASP A 469 20.10 -16.95 4.71
N GLY A 470 20.40 -18.12 5.28
CA GLY A 470 20.81 -18.25 6.68
C GLY A 470 19.62 -18.09 7.64
N GLU A 471 19.70 -17.11 8.54
CA GLU A 471 18.66 -16.85 9.56
C GLU A 471 17.58 -15.83 9.11
N GLY A 472 17.64 -15.34 7.87
CA GLY A 472 16.71 -14.31 7.35
C GLY A 472 16.44 -14.43 5.85
N PHE A 473 15.70 -13.49 5.29
CA PHE A 473 15.15 -13.59 3.93
C PHE A 473 15.77 -12.56 2.96
N ALA A 474 16.41 -13.03 1.89
CA ALA A 474 17.08 -12.21 0.88
C ALA A 474 16.20 -12.00 -0.37
N PRO A 475 16.17 -10.80 -0.99
CA PRO A 475 15.30 -10.51 -2.12
C PRO A 475 15.71 -11.28 -3.39
N ASN A 476 14.78 -12.06 -3.94
CA ASN A 476 14.98 -12.92 -5.11
C ASN A 476 14.09 -12.55 -6.32
N GLY A 477 13.60 -11.30 -6.36
CA GLY A 477 12.80 -10.77 -7.47
C GLY A 477 11.31 -10.66 -7.15
N THR A 478 10.46 -10.81 -8.17
CA THR A 478 9.00 -10.61 -8.08
C THR A 478 8.24 -11.54 -9.00
N LEU A 479 7.04 -11.96 -8.61
CA LEU A 479 6.11 -12.70 -9.47
C LEU A 479 5.69 -11.87 -10.69
N GLN A 480 5.47 -12.53 -11.82
CA GLN A 480 5.14 -11.89 -13.11
C GLN A 480 3.65 -11.98 -13.41
N ALA A 481 2.90 -10.90 -13.20
CA ALA A 481 1.51 -10.79 -13.65
C ALA A 481 1.38 -10.55 -15.17
N GLN A 482 0.14 -10.54 -15.69
CA GLN A 482 -0.10 -10.32 -17.12
C GLN A 482 0.37 -8.93 -17.59
N SER A 483 1.21 -8.90 -18.63
CA SER A 483 1.90 -7.68 -19.13
C SER A 483 1.04 -6.49 -19.58
N LYS A 484 -0.29 -6.66 -19.65
CA LYS A 484 -1.27 -5.63 -20.02
C LYS A 484 -2.28 -5.30 -18.91
N ALA A 485 -2.15 -5.93 -17.75
CA ALA A 485 -3.02 -5.68 -16.59
C ALA A 485 -2.97 -4.17 -16.23
N GLN A 486 -4.14 -3.55 -16.07
CA GLN A 486 -4.28 -2.15 -15.64
C GLN A 486 -5.16 -2.12 -14.40
N ASP A 487 -4.76 -1.31 -13.42
CA ASP A 487 -5.45 -1.12 -12.14
C ASP A 487 -5.85 -2.43 -11.44
N ALA A 488 -5.10 -3.51 -11.68
CA ALA A 488 -5.43 -4.88 -11.34
C ALA A 488 -5.38 -5.22 -9.84
N ARG A 489 -4.56 -4.47 -9.08
CA ARG A 489 -4.17 -4.79 -7.70
C ARG A 489 -3.68 -6.22 -7.51
N PHE A 490 -2.78 -6.67 -8.39
CA PHE A 490 -2.13 -7.98 -8.26
C PHE A 490 -1.39 -8.11 -6.92
N GLY A 491 -1.68 -9.19 -6.19
CA GLY A 491 -1.21 -9.39 -4.82
C GLY A 491 -2.18 -8.85 -3.76
N TYR A 492 -3.47 -8.68 -4.07
CA TYR A 492 -4.46 -8.25 -3.09
C TYR A 492 -4.72 -9.31 -2.01
N ALA A 493 -4.71 -10.58 -2.42
CA ALA A 493 -4.82 -11.75 -1.56
C ALA A 493 -3.88 -12.84 -2.09
N MET A 494 -3.33 -13.66 -1.19
CA MET A 494 -2.50 -14.82 -1.50
C MET A 494 -2.97 -16.04 -0.71
N ALA A 495 -2.80 -17.24 -1.27
CA ALA A 495 -2.99 -18.49 -0.56
C ALA A 495 -1.99 -19.54 -1.05
N VAL A 496 -1.45 -20.33 -0.13
CA VAL A 496 -0.66 -21.53 -0.46
C VAL A 496 -1.62 -22.69 -0.67
N ALA A 497 -1.37 -23.49 -1.70
CA ALA A 497 -2.01 -24.77 -1.94
C ALA A 497 -0.95 -25.87 -1.76
N PRO A 498 -1.19 -26.92 -0.94
CA PRO A 498 -0.15 -27.90 -0.61
C PRO A 498 0.51 -28.56 -1.83
N ASP A 499 -0.27 -28.92 -2.85
CA ASP A 499 0.18 -29.41 -4.16
C ASP A 499 -1.06 -29.47 -5.09
N LEU A 500 -1.13 -28.64 -6.16
CA LEU A 500 -2.25 -28.69 -7.13
C LEU A 500 -1.94 -29.56 -8.35
N ASN A 501 -0.67 -29.88 -8.62
CA ASN A 501 -0.24 -30.52 -9.85
C ASN A 501 0.26 -31.97 -9.66
N HIS A 502 0.37 -32.41 -8.41
CA HIS A 502 0.91 -33.67 -7.93
C HIS A 502 2.39 -33.92 -8.26
N ASP A 503 3.22 -32.86 -8.28
CA ASP A 503 4.69 -32.95 -8.44
C ASP A 503 5.46 -33.03 -7.11
N GLY A 504 4.79 -32.78 -5.98
CA GLY A 504 5.35 -32.84 -4.63
C GLY A 504 5.76 -31.49 -4.03
N TYR A 505 5.55 -30.37 -4.72
CA TYR A 505 5.89 -29.03 -4.23
C TYR A 505 4.65 -28.15 -3.99
N ALA A 506 4.77 -27.20 -3.04
CA ALA A 506 3.69 -26.28 -2.73
C ALA A 506 3.49 -25.22 -3.82
N ASP A 507 2.22 -24.98 -4.14
CA ASP A 507 1.75 -24.07 -5.17
C ASP A 507 1.21 -22.76 -4.57
N LEU A 508 1.20 -21.70 -5.37
CA LEU A 508 0.77 -20.38 -4.93
C LEU A 508 -0.36 -19.80 -5.78
N LEU A 509 -1.40 -19.33 -5.09
CA LEU A 509 -2.53 -18.59 -5.65
C LEU A 509 -2.37 -17.10 -5.35
N VAL A 510 -2.59 -16.24 -6.36
CA VAL A 510 -2.53 -14.78 -6.20
C VAL A 510 -3.72 -14.09 -6.84
N GLY A 511 -4.42 -13.27 -6.05
CA GLY A 511 -5.58 -12.50 -6.45
C GLY A 511 -5.23 -11.15 -7.10
N ALA A 512 -6.01 -10.77 -8.11
CA ALA A 512 -6.00 -9.48 -8.79
C ALA A 512 -7.44 -8.99 -9.01
N PRO A 513 -8.18 -8.62 -7.95
CA PRO A 513 -9.63 -8.44 -8.01
C PRO A 513 -10.09 -7.24 -8.85
N LEU A 514 -9.22 -6.27 -9.12
CA LEU A 514 -9.59 -5.11 -9.92
C LEU A 514 -9.25 -5.28 -11.42
N GLU A 515 -8.62 -6.41 -11.81
CA GLU A 515 -8.27 -6.69 -13.21
C GLU A 515 -9.52 -6.92 -14.08
N ASP A 516 -9.35 -6.85 -15.41
CA ASP A 516 -10.42 -7.04 -16.41
C ASP A 516 -11.64 -6.12 -16.17
N ASP A 517 -11.38 -4.83 -15.88
CA ASP A 517 -12.39 -3.80 -15.52
C ASP A 517 -13.23 -4.22 -14.30
N HIS A 518 -12.55 -4.43 -13.17
CA HIS A 518 -13.15 -4.81 -11.89
C HIS A 518 -13.85 -6.18 -11.85
N GLN A 519 -13.76 -6.98 -12.92
CA GLN A 519 -14.26 -8.36 -12.92
C GLN A 519 -13.40 -9.27 -12.03
N GLY A 520 -12.09 -9.02 -12.03
CA GLY A 520 -11.10 -9.70 -11.22
C GLY A 520 -10.50 -10.94 -11.88
N ALA A 521 -9.30 -11.31 -11.43
CA ALA A 521 -8.58 -12.48 -11.90
C ALA A 521 -7.85 -13.22 -10.76
N LEU A 522 -7.63 -14.51 -10.97
CA LEU A 522 -6.82 -15.40 -10.15
C LEU A 522 -5.63 -15.91 -10.97
N TYR A 523 -4.44 -15.92 -10.37
CA TYR A 523 -3.21 -16.47 -10.93
C TYR A 523 -2.76 -17.68 -10.11
N ILE A 524 -2.25 -18.71 -10.79
CA ILE A 524 -1.64 -19.91 -10.19
C ILE A 524 -0.17 -19.97 -10.61
N TYR A 525 0.73 -20.16 -9.65
CA TYR A 525 2.17 -20.32 -9.82
C TYR A 525 2.59 -21.66 -9.23
N HIS A 526 3.49 -22.38 -9.90
CA HIS A 526 3.99 -23.66 -9.39
C HIS A 526 5.28 -23.55 -8.59
N GLY A 527 5.44 -24.42 -7.59
CA GLY A 527 6.72 -24.70 -6.93
C GLY A 527 7.70 -25.45 -7.84
N ASP A 528 8.97 -25.45 -7.45
CA ASP A 528 10.05 -26.32 -7.96
C ASP A 528 11.20 -26.30 -6.95
N GLU A 529 11.58 -27.46 -6.39
CA GLU A 529 12.54 -27.55 -5.29
C GLU A 529 12.14 -26.61 -4.12
N TYR A 530 12.96 -25.60 -3.80
CA TYR A 530 12.78 -24.63 -2.71
C TYR A 530 12.39 -23.22 -3.23
N TYR A 531 11.80 -23.12 -4.43
CA TYR A 531 11.41 -21.83 -5.01
C TYR A 531 10.09 -21.86 -5.80
N ILE A 532 9.35 -20.74 -5.81
CA ILE A 532 8.18 -20.54 -6.66
C ILE A 532 8.62 -20.03 -8.04
N ILE A 533 8.16 -20.67 -9.11
CA ILE A 533 8.43 -20.27 -10.49
C ILE A 533 7.77 -18.89 -10.75
N PRO A 534 8.53 -17.83 -11.10
CA PRO A 534 7.96 -16.48 -11.19
C PRO A 534 6.93 -16.25 -12.31
N GLN A 535 6.77 -17.19 -13.25
CA GLN A 535 5.78 -17.14 -14.32
C GLN A 535 4.52 -17.89 -13.91
N TYR A 536 3.36 -17.24 -13.98
CA TYR A 536 2.09 -17.94 -13.75
C TYR A 536 1.87 -19.03 -14.80
N LYS A 537 1.28 -20.13 -14.34
CA LYS A 537 0.96 -21.32 -15.10
C LYS A 537 -0.48 -21.28 -15.61
N GLN A 538 -1.38 -20.75 -14.80
CA GLN A 538 -2.77 -20.50 -15.17
C GLN A 538 -3.22 -19.12 -14.70
N ARG A 539 -4.08 -18.47 -15.50
CA ARG A 539 -4.83 -17.26 -15.13
C ARG A 539 -6.30 -17.50 -15.40
N ILE A 540 -7.14 -17.30 -14.40
CA ILE A 540 -8.60 -17.49 -14.47
C ILE A 540 -9.25 -16.11 -14.33
N SER A 541 -9.96 -15.66 -15.37
CA SER A 541 -10.67 -14.37 -15.36
C SER A 541 -12.09 -14.56 -14.82
N GLY A 542 -12.57 -13.64 -13.99
CA GLY A 542 -13.93 -13.66 -13.44
C GLY A 542 -15.00 -13.74 -14.54
N SER A 543 -14.85 -12.99 -15.64
CA SER A 543 -15.80 -13.03 -16.76
C SER A 543 -15.79 -14.30 -17.59
N SER A 544 -14.70 -15.10 -17.53
CA SER A 544 -14.68 -16.42 -18.15
C SER A 544 -15.55 -17.44 -17.41
N LEU A 545 -15.86 -17.18 -16.13
CA LEU A 545 -16.74 -18.00 -15.30
C LEU A 545 -18.18 -17.46 -15.32
N SER A 546 -18.34 -16.14 -15.15
CA SER A 546 -19.64 -15.46 -15.25
C SER A 546 -19.45 -13.97 -15.54
N PRO A 547 -20.17 -13.39 -16.52
CA PRO A 547 -20.05 -11.97 -16.87
C PRO A 547 -20.54 -11.01 -15.79
N GLY A 548 -21.22 -11.51 -14.76
CA GLY A 548 -21.70 -10.73 -13.61
C GLY A 548 -20.78 -10.74 -12.39
N LEU A 549 -19.64 -11.46 -12.42
CA LEU A 549 -18.67 -11.44 -11.33
C LEU A 549 -17.91 -10.11 -11.29
N GLN A 550 -17.74 -9.58 -10.08
CA GLN A 550 -16.89 -8.43 -9.79
C GLN A 550 -16.01 -8.74 -8.58
N TYR A 551 -14.82 -8.16 -8.54
CA TYR A 551 -13.81 -8.36 -7.50
C TYR A 551 -13.44 -9.84 -7.25
N PHE A 552 -13.48 -10.67 -8.30
CA PHE A 552 -13.08 -12.07 -8.22
C PHE A 552 -11.58 -12.21 -7.89
N GLY A 553 -11.26 -12.97 -6.85
CA GLY A 553 -9.89 -13.08 -6.33
C GLY A 553 -9.58 -12.06 -5.22
N ARG A 554 -10.59 -11.54 -4.51
CA ARG A 554 -10.37 -10.64 -3.36
C ARG A 554 -10.07 -11.35 -2.03
N SER A 555 -10.28 -12.66 -1.98
CA SER A 555 -9.88 -13.56 -0.89
C SER A 555 -9.82 -14.99 -1.44
N LEU A 556 -8.99 -15.84 -0.83
CA LEU A 556 -8.59 -17.14 -1.35
C LEU A 556 -8.45 -18.16 -0.22
N SER A 557 -8.79 -19.42 -0.49
CA SER A 557 -8.52 -20.58 0.36
C SER A 557 -8.32 -21.80 -0.55
N ALA A 558 -7.31 -22.62 -0.25
CA ALA A 558 -6.96 -23.81 -1.04
C ALA A 558 -6.30 -24.88 -0.15
N LEU A 559 -7.06 -25.42 0.79
CA LEU A 559 -6.56 -26.37 1.80
C LEU A 559 -7.29 -27.72 1.81
N LEU A 560 -8.43 -27.83 1.12
CA LEU A 560 -9.29 -29.01 1.20
C LEU A 560 -9.87 -29.41 -0.16
N ASP A 561 -9.97 -30.72 -0.37
CA ASP A 561 -10.98 -31.34 -1.22
C ASP A 561 -12.37 -31.07 -0.61
N MET A 562 -13.28 -30.44 -1.37
CA MET A 562 -14.63 -30.11 -0.91
C MET A 562 -15.73 -30.96 -1.57
N ASP A 563 -15.40 -31.85 -2.52
CA ASP A 563 -16.39 -32.68 -3.23
C ASP A 563 -16.16 -34.21 -3.13
N GLY A 564 -14.98 -34.62 -2.69
CA GLY A 564 -14.60 -35.98 -2.35
C GLY A 564 -13.90 -36.74 -3.49
N ASP A 565 -13.27 -36.06 -4.45
CA ASP A 565 -12.54 -36.66 -5.57
C ASP A 565 -11.04 -36.89 -5.36
N GLU A 566 -10.54 -36.62 -4.14
CA GLU A 566 -9.14 -36.69 -3.71
C GLU A 566 -8.23 -35.58 -4.32
N LEU A 567 -8.79 -34.58 -5.02
CA LEU A 567 -8.07 -33.41 -5.51
C LEU A 567 -8.39 -32.16 -4.68
N LEU A 568 -7.44 -31.22 -4.64
CA LEU A 568 -7.58 -29.98 -3.88
C LEU A 568 -8.52 -28.98 -4.59
N ASP A 569 -9.53 -28.48 -3.88
CA ASP A 569 -10.43 -27.43 -4.39
C ASP A 569 -9.95 -26.02 -4.03
N LEU A 570 -10.35 -25.03 -4.83
CA LEU A 570 -10.04 -23.61 -4.62
C LEU A 570 -11.32 -22.83 -4.29
N ALA A 571 -11.39 -22.20 -3.12
CA ALA A 571 -12.45 -21.25 -2.78
C ALA A 571 -11.97 -19.81 -3.04
N VAL A 572 -12.75 -19.04 -3.80
CA VAL A 572 -12.41 -17.69 -4.27
C VAL A 572 -13.52 -16.69 -3.95
N GLY A 573 -13.17 -15.62 -3.23
CA GLY A 573 -14.06 -14.51 -2.91
C GLY A 573 -14.30 -13.58 -4.09
N ALA A 574 -15.54 -13.09 -4.21
CA ALA A 574 -15.97 -12.06 -5.15
C ALA A 574 -17.01 -11.15 -4.47
N GLN A 575 -17.45 -10.07 -5.13
CA GLN A 575 -18.51 -9.22 -4.58
C GLN A 575 -19.87 -9.94 -4.61
N GLY A 576 -20.49 -10.14 -3.45
CA GLY A 576 -21.80 -10.81 -3.33
C GLY A 576 -21.76 -12.33 -3.62
N SER A 577 -20.59 -12.89 -3.91
CA SER A 577 -20.41 -14.28 -4.30
C SER A 577 -19.14 -14.90 -3.74
N ALA A 578 -19.16 -16.22 -3.56
CA ALA A 578 -17.98 -17.06 -3.39
C ALA A 578 -18.05 -18.14 -4.47
N VAL A 579 -16.92 -18.46 -5.07
CA VAL A 579 -16.79 -19.39 -6.19
C VAL A 579 -15.91 -20.55 -5.74
N LEU A 580 -16.39 -21.77 -5.90
CA LEU A 580 -15.58 -22.97 -5.74
C LEU A 580 -15.11 -23.42 -7.13
N LEU A 581 -13.81 -23.46 -7.35
CA LEU A 581 -13.19 -24.05 -8.54
C LEU A 581 -12.65 -25.43 -8.16
N ARG A 582 -12.87 -26.40 -9.03
CA ARG A 582 -12.41 -27.77 -8.82
C ARG A 582 -11.18 -28.06 -9.64
N SER A 583 -10.25 -28.78 -9.03
CA SER A 583 -9.10 -29.33 -9.74
C SER A 583 -9.52 -30.45 -10.70
N ARG A 584 -8.61 -30.88 -11.57
CA ARG A 584 -8.86 -31.93 -12.56
C ARG A 584 -7.67 -32.87 -12.59
N SER A 585 -7.92 -34.17 -12.60
CA SER A 585 -6.85 -35.17 -12.56
C SER A 585 -5.87 -34.99 -13.73
N ILE A 586 -4.58 -35.01 -13.44
CA ILE A 586 -3.50 -34.87 -14.43
C ILE A 586 -3.07 -36.25 -14.91
N VAL A 587 -2.90 -36.41 -16.23
CA VAL A 587 -2.56 -37.70 -16.86
C VAL A 587 -1.32 -37.58 -17.75
N GLN A 588 -0.30 -38.36 -17.39
CA GLN A 588 0.85 -38.63 -18.26
C GLN A 588 0.54 -39.79 -19.22
N ILE A 589 0.80 -39.59 -20.51
CA ILE A 589 0.63 -40.62 -21.54
C ILE A 589 1.99 -41.19 -21.91
N ASN A 590 2.23 -42.45 -21.58
CA ASN A 590 3.42 -43.17 -22.02
C ASN A 590 3.15 -43.91 -23.32
N VAL A 591 3.93 -43.60 -24.36
CA VAL A 591 3.79 -44.17 -25.70
C VAL A 591 5.08 -44.84 -26.16
N SER A 592 5.01 -46.14 -26.45
CA SER A 592 6.08 -46.85 -27.16
C SER A 592 5.69 -47.10 -28.61
N LEU A 593 6.69 -47.07 -29.50
CA LEU A 593 6.51 -47.17 -30.95
C LEU A 593 7.58 -48.09 -31.54
N SER A 594 7.19 -49.16 -32.20
CA SER A 594 8.06 -50.12 -32.90
C SER A 594 7.63 -50.29 -34.36
N PHE A 595 8.52 -50.87 -35.18
CA PHE A 595 8.27 -51.08 -36.61
C PHE A 595 8.71 -52.47 -37.01
N GLN A 596 7.88 -53.17 -37.79
CA GLN A 596 8.20 -54.48 -38.34
C GLN A 596 7.94 -54.49 -39.87
N PRO A 597 8.96 -54.73 -40.71
CA PRO A 597 10.40 -54.81 -40.38
C PRO A 597 10.96 -53.50 -39.81
N HIS A 598 12.12 -53.58 -39.14
CA HIS A 598 12.80 -52.42 -38.53
C HIS A 598 13.42 -51.44 -39.54
N SER A 599 13.52 -51.82 -40.82
CA SER A 599 14.08 -51.03 -41.91
C SER A 599 13.33 -51.30 -43.23
N ILE A 600 13.28 -50.30 -44.11
CA ILE A 600 12.58 -50.38 -45.40
C ILE A 600 13.51 -50.95 -46.47
N ASN A 601 13.28 -52.17 -46.95
CA ASN A 601 13.98 -52.69 -48.13
C ASN A 601 13.28 -52.22 -49.41
N VAL A 602 14.01 -51.49 -50.28
CA VAL A 602 13.48 -50.97 -51.56
C VAL A 602 13.68 -51.97 -52.71
N ILE A 603 14.62 -52.91 -52.54
CA ILE A 603 14.98 -53.93 -53.51
C ILE A 603 14.05 -55.15 -53.36
N GLN A 604 13.98 -55.71 -52.15
CA GLN A 604 13.05 -56.80 -51.82
C GLN A 604 11.72 -56.24 -51.32
N LYS A 605 10.81 -55.97 -52.25
CA LYS A 605 9.46 -55.49 -51.96
C LYS A 605 8.60 -56.64 -51.46
N ASN A 606 8.11 -56.54 -50.23
CA ASN A 606 7.47 -57.63 -49.49
C ASN A 606 5.94 -57.71 -49.65
N CYS A 607 5.31 -56.80 -50.41
CA CYS A 607 3.87 -56.78 -50.61
C CYS A 607 3.46 -56.18 -51.95
N HIS A 608 2.19 -56.39 -52.32
CA HIS A 608 1.53 -55.66 -53.41
C HIS A 608 0.44 -54.73 -52.84
N ARG A 609 0.46 -53.45 -53.26
CA ARG A 609 -0.52 -52.41 -52.92
C ARG A 609 -0.85 -51.59 -54.15
N GLY A 610 -2.14 -51.31 -54.38
CA GLY A 610 -2.59 -50.54 -55.56
C GLY A 610 -2.15 -51.11 -56.91
N GLY A 611 -1.96 -52.44 -57.02
CA GLY A 611 -1.45 -53.10 -58.23
C GLY A 611 0.05 -52.95 -58.48
N ARG A 612 0.84 -52.48 -57.50
CA ARG A 612 2.31 -52.36 -57.57
C ARG A 612 2.99 -53.07 -56.42
N GLU A 613 4.17 -53.63 -56.67
CA GLU A 613 5.08 -54.02 -55.60
C GLU A 613 5.45 -52.81 -54.74
N SER A 614 5.44 -52.99 -53.42
CA SER A 614 5.74 -51.96 -52.43
C SER A 614 6.46 -52.57 -51.23
N ALA A 615 7.13 -51.72 -50.44
CA ALA A 615 7.64 -52.13 -49.13
C ALA A 615 6.60 -51.81 -48.06
N CYS A 616 5.90 -52.83 -47.56
CA CYS A 616 4.94 -52.72 -46.46
C CYS A 616 5.64 -52.87 -45.11
N LEU A 617 5.21 -52.05 -44.14
CA LEU A 617 5.65 -52.07 -42.76
C LEU A 617 4.44 -51.90 -41.84
N ASN A 618 4.52 -52.52 -40.67
CA ASN A 618 3.58 -52.32 -39.57
C ASN A 618 4.25 -51.46 -38.50
N ALA A 619 3.68 -50.29 -38.18
CA ALA A 619 4.02 -49.56 -36.97
C ALA A 619 3.14 -50.06 -35.82
N SER A 620 3.73 -50.53 -34.72
CA SER A 620 2.98 -50.85 -33.50
C SER A 620 3.16 -49.72 -32.50
N ALA A 621 2.05 -49.08 -32.12
CA ALA A 621 2.00 -47.99 -31.18
C ALA A 621 1.26 -48.45 -29.92
N CYS A 622 1.96 -48.55 -28.80
CA CYS A 622 1.40 -49.00 -27.52
C CYS A 622 1.27 -47.82 -26.56
N PHE A 623 0.07 -47.63 -26.01
CA PHE A 623 -0.32 -46.54 -25.12
C PHE A 623 -0.56 -47.09 -23.72
N PHE A 624 0.01 -46.41 -22.72
CA PHE A 624 -0.24 -46.63 -21.30
C PHE A 624 -0.70 -45.30 -20.69
N ALA A 625 -1.99 -45.24 -20.34
CA ALA A 625 -2.70 -44.07 -19.81
C ALA A 625 -4.07 -44.52 -19.27
N ASN A 626 -4.73 -43.69 -18.46
CA ASN A 626 -6.12 -43.90 -18.05
C ASN A 626 -7.04 -42.84 -18.70
N SER A 627 -7.26 -42.90 -20.01
CA SER A 627 -8.09 -41.91 -20.72
C SER A 627 -8.54 -42.34 -22.12
N HIS A 628 -9.47 -41.57 -22.68
CA HIS A 628 -9.91 -41.68 -24.07
C HIS A 628 -9.09 -40.73 -24.96
N LEU A 629 -8.22 -41.30 -25.78
CA LEU A 629 -7.28 -40.57 -26.62
C LEU A 629 -7.78 -40.47 -28.07
N GLN A 630 -7.53 -39.33 -28.70
CA GLN A 630 -7.54 -39.20 -30.15
C GLN A 630 -6.08 -39.09 -30.63
N VAL A 631 -5.66 -40.05 -31.45
CA VAL A 631 -4.27 -40.18 -31.91
C VAL A 631 -4.19 -39.96 -33.42
N GLY A 632 -3.43 -38.97 -33.85
CA GLY A 632 -3.05 -38.76 -35.24
C GLY A 632 -1.67 -39.35 -35.52
N ALA A 633 -1.53 -40.14 -36.58
CA ALA A 633 -0.25 -40.62 -37.07
C ALA A 633 0.09 -39.99 -38.42
N MET A 634 1.33 -39.58 -38.64
CA MET A 634 1.79 -38.96 -39.89
C MET A 634 3.14 -39.51 -40.37
N LEU A 635 3.23 -39.73 -41.68
CA LEU A 635 4.40 -40.18 -42.42
C LEU A 635 5.04 -39.01 -43.19
N ASP A 636 6.38 -38.92 -43.14
CA ASP A 636 7.18 -37.91 -43.83
C ASP A 636 6.80 -36.44 -43.53
N ASP A 637 6.24 -36.17 -42.34
CA ASP A 637 5.92 -34.87 -41.70
C ASP A 637 6.54 -33.59 -42.33
N ARG A 638 7.86 -33.56 -42.53
CA ARG A 638 8.60 -32.38 -43.03
C ARG A 638 8.86 -32.34 -44.55
N LYS A 639 8.17 -33.16 -45.36
CA LYS A 639 8.32 -33.19 -46.83
C LYS A 639 7.04 -32.74 -47.56
N LEU A 640 7.21 -32.05 -48.69
CA LEU A 640 6.10 -31.73 -49.60
C LEU A 640 5.47 -33.00 -50.21
N SER A 641 6.30 -33.97 -50.61
CA SER A 641 5.85 -35.28 -51.11
C SER A 641 6.15 -36.37 -50.08
N ALA A 642 5.09 -37.05 -49.62
CA ALA A 642 5.21 -38.20 -48.73
C ALA A 642 5.65 -39.43 -49.54
N ARG A 643 6.70 -40.13 -49.08
CA ARG A 643 7.16 -41.38 -49.71
C ARG A 643 6.38 -42.61 -49.25
N ALA A 644 5.53 -42.47 -48.23
CA ALA A 644 4.75 -43.56 -47.65
C ALA A 644 3.34 -43.09 -47.29
N LEU A 645 2.38 -44.02 -47.38
CA LEU A 645 0.97 -43.80 -47.06
C LEU A 645 0.44 -44.91 -46.15
N PHE A 646 -0.52 -44.59 -45.29
CA PHE A 646 -1.23 -45.57 -44.48
C PHE A 646 -2.18 -46.41 -45.34
N ASP A 647 -2.20 -47.72 -45.14
CA ASP A 647 -3.02 -48.65 -45.92
C ASP A 647 -4.52 -48.44 -45.69
N SER A 648 -4.91 -47.91 -44.52
CA SER A 648 -6.31 -47.73 -44.12
C SER A 648 -7.06 -46.67 -44.93
N ASN A 649 -6.37 -45.65 -45.46
CA ASN A 649 -6.98 -44.51 -46.15
C ASN A 649 -6.20 -44.01 -47.38
N SER A 650 -5.05 -44.62 -47.69
CA SER A 650 -4.14 -44.16 -48.76
C SER A 650 -3.77 -42.67 -48.64
N GLN A 651 -3.55 -42.18 -47.41
CA GLN A 651 -3.10 -40.83 -47.11
C GLN A 651 -1.80 -40.86 -46.28
N ARG A 652 -1.06 -39.74 -46.28
CA ARG A 652 0.15 -39.57 -45.45
C ARG A 652 -0.14 -39.44 -43.95
N GLN A 653 -1.40 -39.26 -43.60
CA GLN A 653 -1.88 -39.05 -42.23
C GLN A 653 -3.11 -39.93 -42.00
N THR A 654 -3.24 -40.48 -40.79
CA THR A 654 -4.44 -41.18 -40.32
C THR A 654 -4.75 -40.75 -38.89
N VAL A 655 -6.00 -40.92 -38.45
CA VAL A 655 -6.46 -40.58 -37.09
C VAL A 655 -7.25 -41.77 -36.56
N ILE A 656 -6.92 -42.20 -35.34
CA ILE A 656 -7.58 -43.31 -34.64
C ILE A 656 -8.05 -42.85 -33.25
N GLY A 657 -9.21 -43.34 -32.82
CA GLY A 657 -9.68 -43.23 -31.43
C GLY A 657 -9.18 -44.42 -30.61
N VAL A 658 -8.59 -44.16 -29.45
CA VAL A 658 -7.97 -45.18 -28.59
C VAL A 658 -8.48 -45.01 -27.17
N ARG A 659 -9.18 -46.00 -26.63
CA ARG A 659 -9.67 -46.00 -25.24
C ARG A 659 -8.76 -46.88 -24.39
N VAL A 660 -7.96 -46.28 -23.51
CA VAL A 660 -7.04 -47.00 -22.63
C VAL A 660 -7.64 -47.04 -21.22
N GLN A 661 -7.67 -48.22 -20.60
CA GLN A 661 -8.16 -48.44 -19.24
C GLN A 661 -7.00 -48.41 -18.24
N VAL A 662 -7.26 -47.99 -16.99
CA VAL A 662 -6.33 -48.06 -15.85
C VAL A 662 -5.51 -49.36 -15.88
N GLY A 663 -4.19 -49.25 -15.76
CA GLY A 663 -3.28 -50.40 -15.63
C GLY A 663 -3.03 -51.23 -16.90
N ASN A 664 -3.79 -51.03 -17.98
CA ASN A 664 -3.67 -51.81 -19.21
C ASN A 664 -2.84 -51.06 -20.28
N THR A 665 -1.94 -51.77 -20.96
CA THR A 665 -1.28 -51.26 -22.17
C THR A 665 -2.08 -51.65 -23.41
N LEU A 666 -2.53 -50.66 -24.20
CA LEU A 666 -3.26 -50.90 -25.45
C LEU A 666 -2.34 -50.65 -26.66
N CYS A 667 -2.07 -51.69 -27.44
CA CYS A 667 -1.29 -51.59 -28.67
C CYS A 667 -2.19 -51.52 -29.91
N GLN A 668 -1.87 -50.60 -30.81
CA GLN A 668 -2.53 -50.40 -32.10
C GLN A 668 -1.52 -50.59 -33.24
N THR A 669 -1.89 -51.39 -34.24
CA THR A 669 -1.04 -51.66 -35.41
C THR A 669 -1.50 -50.83 -36.59
N LEU A 670 -0.61 -49.99 -37.09
CA LEU A 670 -0.82 -49.09 -38.21
C LEU A 670 -0.02 -49.60 -39.43
N PRO A 671 -0.66 -50.33 -40.36
CA PRO A 671 -0.03 -50.76 -41.60
C PRO A 671 0.15 -49.59 -42.57
N PHE A 672 1.31 -49.51 -43.20
CA PHE A 672 1.64 -48.52 -44.21
C PHE A 672 2.60 -49.11 -45.26
N HIS A 673 2.63 -48.51 -46.44
CA HIS A 673 3.54 -48.90 -47.51
C HIS A 673 4.36 -47.73 -48.02
N VAL A 674 5.57 -48.03 -48.49
CA VAL A 674 6.51 -47.07 -49.08
C VAL A 674 6.51 -47.22 -50.59
N PHE A 675 6.36 -46.09 -51.28
CA PHE A 675 6.46 -46.00 -52.74
C PHE A 675 7.90 -46.12 -53.22
N ASP A 676 8.05 -46.50 -54.48
CA ASP A 676 9.31 -46.38 -55.20
C ASP A 676 9.76 -44.91 -55.22
N THR A 677 10.98 -44.65 -54.73
CA THR A 677 11.44 -43.28 -54.46
C THR A 677 12.94 -43.14 -54.71
N ALA A 678 13.31 -42.07 -55.42
CA ALA A 678 14.71 -41.71 -55.66
C ALA A 678 15.47 -41.29 -54.37
N ASP A 679 14.76 -41.08 -53.26
CA ASP A 679 15.34 -40.72 -51.96
C ASP A 679 15.17 -41.86 -50.95
N TYR A 680 16.00 -42.88 -51.12
CA TYR A 680 16.21 -44.00 -50.20
C TYR A 680 17.36 -43.78 -49.21
N ILE A 681 17.95 -42.57 -49.17
CA ILE A 681 19.05 -42.24 -48.25
C ILE A 681 18.49 -41.67 -46.94
N ARG A 682 17.58 -40.69 -47.01
CA ARG A 682 17.01 -40.07 -45.81
C ARG A 682 15.94 -40.99 -45.21
N PRO A 683 15.97 -41.32 -43.90
CA PRO A 683 14.94 -42.18 -43.30
C PRO A 683 13.54 -41.57 -43.44
N ILE A 684 12.49 -42.40 -43.38
CA ILE A 684 11.10 -41.93 -43.29
C ILE A 684 10.81 -41.53 -41.85
N SER A 685 10.27 -40.34 -41.63
CA SER A 685 9.83 -39.94 -40.29
C SER A 685 8.40 -40.39 -40.02
N PHE A 686 8.18 -41.00 -38.87
CA PHE A 686 6.86 -41.36 -38.35
C PHE A 686 6.62 -40.55 -37.08
N SER A 687 5.56 -39.73 -37.05
CA SER A 687 5.13 -39.02 -35.86
C SER A 687 3.74 -39.49 -35.40
N LEU A 688 3.62 -39.73 -34.11
CA LEU A 688 2.36 -39.87 -33.39
C LEU A 688 2.12 -38.57 -32.65
N HIS A 689 0.90 -38.05 -32.76
CA HIS A 689 0.38 -36.89 -32.05
C HIS A 689 -0.85 -37.34 -31.29
N PHE A 690 -1.00 -37.01 -30.02
CA PHE A 690 -2.13 -37.46 -29.22
C PHE A 690 -2.67 -36.35 -28.33
N LYS A 691 -3.99 -36.40 -28.12
CA LYS A 691 -4.73 -35.53 -27.22
C LYS A 691 -5.83 -36.32 -26.53
N ILE A 692 -6.27 -35.85 -25.35
CA ILE A 692 -7.47 -36.36 -24.70
C ILE A 692 -8.70 -35.88 -25.49
N ASN A 693 -9.73 -36.72 -25.58
CA ASN A 693 -10.92 -36.47 -26.38
C ASN A 693 -12.03 -35.70 -25.64
N ASP A 694 -12.08 -35.83 -24.31
CA ASP A 694 -12.94 -35.02 -23.43
C ASP A 694 -12.08 -33.92 -22.80
N THR A 695 -12.41 -32.66 -23.08
CA THR A 695 -11.64 -31.49 -22.61
C THR A 695 -12.40 -30.64 -21.60
N GLU A 696 -13.69 -30.87 -21.37
CA GLU A 696 -14.52 -30.04 -20.48
C GLU A 696 -14.53 -30.60 -19.05
N SER A 697 -14.85 -31.89 -18.89
CA SER A 697 -14.92 -32.57 -17.59
C SER A 697 -13.88 -33.67 -17.38
N GLY A 698 -13.20 -34.12 -18.44
CA GLY A 698 -12.19 -35.19 -18.35
C GLY A 698 -10.88 -34.78 -17.68
N PRO A 699 -9.92 -35.71 -17.52
CA PRO A 699 -8.57 -35.39 -17.07
C PRO A 699 -7.82 -34.47 -18.04
N VAL A 700 -6.81 -33.77 -17.53
CA VAL A 700 -5.93 -32.86 -18.30
C VAL A 700 -4.58 -33.54 -18.55
N LEU A 701 -3.87 -33.13 -19.61
CA LEU A 701 -2.50 -33.57 -19.85
C LEU A 701 -1.51 -32.74 -19.03
N ASP A 702 -0.55 -33.41 -18.41
CA ASP A 702 0.64 -32.79 -17.83
C ASP A 702 1.33 -31.88 -18.89
N GLU A 703 1.52 -30.60 -18.53
CA GLU A 703 2.05 -29.54 -19.40
C GLU A 703 3.49 -29.87 -19.88
N GLY A 704 4.28 -30.54 -19.04
CA GLY A 704 5.65 -30.95 -19.35
C GLY A 704 5.73 -32.22 -20.20
N TRP A 705 4.64 -32.99 -20.31
CA TRP A 705 4.68 -34.31 -20.94
C TRP A 705 4.55 -34.25 -22.48
N PRO A 706 5.36 -35.02 -23.23
CA PRO A 706 5.39 -34.91 -24.69
C PRO A 706 4.10 -35.40 -25.35
N THR A 707 3.31 -34.51 -25.94
CA THR A 707 2.11 -34.82 -26.74
C THR A 707 2.40 -35.38 -28.13
N THR A 708 3.68 -35.53 -28.50
CA THR A 708 4.13 -36.04 -29.80
C THR A 708 5.35 -36.93 -29.65
N VAL A 709 5.26 -38.18 -30.13
CA VAL A 709 6.38 -39.11 -30.24
C VAL A 709 6.79 -39.26 -31.69
N LYS A 710 8.09 -39.05 -31.98
CA LYS A 710 8.63 -39.13 -33.34
C LYS A 710 9.78 -40.13 -33.42
N LYS A 711 9.65 -41.10 -34.32
CA LYS A 711 10.73 -42.02 -34.72
C LYS A 711 11.06 -41.88 -36.20
N THR A 712 12.20 -42.44 -36.59
CA THR A 712 12.66 -42.46 -37.98
C THR A 712 12.96 -43.90 -38.39
N ILE A 713 12.32 -44.34 -39.46
CA ILE A 713 12.50 -45.67 -40.04
C ILE A 713 13.63 -45.57 -41.08
N PRO A 714 14.77 -46.25 -40.89
CA PRO A 714 15.84 -46.27 -41.87
C PRO A 714 15.43 -47.07 -43.11
N PHE A 715 15.94 -46.66 -44.27
CA PHE A 715 16.04 -47.57 -45.39
C PHE A 715 17.12 -48.61 -45.10
N TYR A 716 16.93 -49.79 -45.68
CA TYR A 716 17.92 -50.85 -45.74
C TYR A 716 19.21 -50.34 -46.42
N LYS A 717 20.37 -50.81 -45.97
CA LYS A 717 21.68 -50.32 -46.40
C LYS A 717 22.46 -51.46 -47.02
N ASP A 718 23.15 -51.14 -48.10
CA ASP A 718 24.06 -52.05 -48.79
C ASP A 718 25.32 -52.25 -47.93
N CYS A 719 25.32 -53.32 -47.14
CA CYS A 719 26.38 -53.68 -46.20
C CYS A 719 27.33 -54.76 -46.75
N GLY A 720 27.16 -55.21 -48.00
CA GLY A 720 27.87 -56.38 -48.52
C GLY A 720 27.08 -57.69 -48.35
N GLU A 721 27.74 -58.83 -48.61
CA GLU A 721 27.07 -60.14 -48.74
C GLU A 721 26.63 -60.79 -47.41
N ASP A 722 27.06 -60.26 -46.27
CA ASP A 722 26.68 -60.74 -44.93
C ASP A 722 25.56 -59.91 -44.27
N ASP A 723 25.06 -58.88 -44.95
CA ASP A 723 24.03 -57.93 -44.50
C ASP A 723 24.34 -57.19 -43.18
N VAL A 724 25.59 -57.19 -42.69
CA VAL A 724 25.98 -56.62 -41.38
C VAL A 724 27.01 -55.50 -41.52
N CYS A 725 26.57 -54.24 -41.55
CA CYS A 725 27.46 -53.09 -41.65
C CYS A 725 28.42 -52.95 -40.44
N VAL A 726 29.69 -53.31 -40.60
CA VAL A 726 30.76 -53.19 -39.59
C VAL A 726 31.51 -51.86 -39.76
N THR A 727 31.37 -50.96 -38.79
CA THR A 727 31.98 -49.62 -38.82
C THR A 727 33.04 -49.42 -37.73
N ASP A 728 34.11 -48.66 -38.01
CA ASP A 728 35.12 -48.25 -37.02
C ASP A 728 35.19 -46.72 -36.96
N LEU A 729 34.34 -46.16 -36.09
CA LEU A 729 34.26 -44.72 -35.82
C LEU A 729 35.32 -44.30 -34.80
N ASN A 730 36.48 -43.88 -35.32
CA ASN A 730 37.65 -43.56 -34.54
C ASN A 730 37.77 -42.04 -34.28
N LEU A 731 37.73 -41.66 -33.00
CA LEU A 731 37.78 -40.27 -32.52
C LEU A 731 39.23 -39.91 -32.17
N LYS A 732 39.97 -39.35 -33.13
CA LYS A 732 41.45 -39.27 -33.09
C LYS A 732 42.03 -38.09 -32.32
N ARG A 733 41.36 -36.94 -32.32
CA ARG A 733 41.92 -35.69 -31.76
C ARG A 733 40.82 -34.85 -31.12
N ILE A 734 41.11 -34.36 -29.92
CA ILE A 734 40.36 -33.32 -29.22
C ILE A 734 41.39 -32.24 -28.84
N SER A 735 41.34 -31.06 -29.46
CA SER A 735 42.22 -29.92 -29.15
C SER A 735 41.42 -28.75 -28.61
N LEU A 736 41.85 -28.16 -27.48
CA LEU A 736 41.34 -26.89 -26.97
C LEU A 736 42.09 -25.74 -27.65
N ALA A 737 41.40 -24.94 -28.46
CA ALA A 737 41.95 -23.75 -29.08
C ALA A 737 41.51 -22.50 -28.29
N ALA A 738 42.47 -21.75 -27.76
CA ALA A 738 42.24 -20.46 -27.14
C ALA A 738 42.20 -19.38 -28.23
N SER A 739 41.13 -18.57 -28.26
CA SER A 739 41.00 -17.47 -29.21
C SER A 739 41.90 -16.29 -28.81
N CYS A 740 42.93 -16.04 -29.62
CA CYS A 740 43.55 -14.72 -29.70
C CYS A 740 43.83 -14.42 -31.18
N GLN A 741 43.21 -13.37 -31.70
CA GLN A 741 43.57 -12.81 -33.00
C GLN A 741 44.93 -12.11 -32.80
N CYS A 742 45.89 -12.32 -33.71
CA CYS A 742 47.27 -11.81 -33.64
C CYS A 742 48.18 -12.46 -32.57
N CYS A 743 48.60 -13.71 -32.79
CA CYS A 743 49.97 -14.17 -32.52
C CYS A 743 50.31 -15.44 -33.32
N VAL A 744 51.53 -15.51 -33.85
CA VAL A 744 52.12 -16.72 -34.44
C VAL A 744 52.60 -17.64 -33.31
N ASN A 745 52.69 -18.95 -33.58
CA ASN A 745 53.02 -20.06 -32.67
C ASN A 745 51.87 -20.57 -31.77
N ILE A 746 51.26 -21.68 -32.21
CA ILE A 746 50.25 -22.44 -31.46
C ILE A 746 50.96 -23.44 -30.54
N THR A 747 50.98 -23.19 -29.23
CA THR A 747 51.26 -24.24 -28.23
C THR A 747 50.06 -25.18 -28.11
N VAL A 748 50.18 -26.37 -28.70
CA VAL A 748 49.17 -27.44 -28.59
C VAL A 748 49.19 -28.04 -27.18
N VAL A 749 48.23 -27.68 -26.34
CA VAL A 749 48.02 -28.35 -25.05
C VAL A 749 47.37 -29.72 -25.33
N ARG A 750 48.13 -30.80 -25.13
CA ARG A 750 47.56 -32.15 -25.04
C ARG A 750 46.70 -32.23 -23.78
N ALA A 751 45.40 -32.46 -23.93
CA ALA A 751 44.53 -32.79 -22.81
C ALA A 751 44.89 -34.17 -22.25
N CYS A 752 45.69 -34.22 -21.19
CA CYS A 752 45.89 -35.44 -20.40
C CYS A 752 44.57 -35.84 -19.70
N ARG A 753 44.31 -37.14 -19.65
CA ARG A 753 42.98 -37.75 -19.42
C ARG A 753 42.41 -37.61 -17.99
N GLN A 754 42.94 -36.73 -17.14
CA GLN A 754 42.77 -36.84 -15.67
C GLN A 754 42.60 -35.52 -14.87
N GLN A 755 42.47 -34.33 -15.46
CA GLN A 755 42.09 -33.12 -14.69
C GLN A 755 41.07 -32.21 -15.40
N PRO A 756 40.10 -31.62 -14.67
CA PRO A 756 39.12 -30.68 -15.22
C PRO A 756 39.77 -29.33 -15.57
N TYR A 757 39.52 -28.83 -16.77
CA TYR A 757 40.04 -27.55 -17.23
C TYR A 757 39.13 -26.40 -16.76
N VAL A 758 39.60 -25.62 -15.77
CA VAL A 758 38.85 -24.50 -15.18
C VAL A 758 39.06 -23.21 -15.99
N ILE A 759 37.97 -22.63 -16.50
CA ILE A 759 37.99 -21.36 -17.23
C ILE A 759 37.81 -20.20 -16.24
N ARG A 760 38.70 -19.21 -16.29
CA ARG A 760 38.62 -17.96 -15.51
C ARG A 760 38.49 -16.76 -16.48
N SER A 761 37.79 -15.70 -16.03
CA SER A 761 37.71 -14.42 -16.75
C SER A 761 39.12 -13.89 -17.06
N PRO A 762 39.43 -13.36 -18.27
CA PRO A 762 38.54 -12.65 -19.20
C PRO A 762 38.07 -13.45 -20.44
N ARG A 763 38.32 -14.76 -20.54
CA ARG A 763 38.10 -15.52 -21.79
C ARG A 763 36.62 -15.91 -21.99
N ARG A 764 35.91 -15.18 -22.86
CA ARG A 764 34.47 -15.38 -23.15
C ARG A 764 34.13 -16.46 -24.19
N ARG A 765 35.11 -17.14 -24.80
CA ARG A 765 34.88 -18.19 -25.82
C ARG A 765 35.89 -19.33 -25.69
N LEU A 766 35.43 -20.55 -25.94
CA LEU A 766 36.22 -21.78 -26.00
C LEU A 766 35.95 -22.46 -27.35
N ALA A 767 37.01 -22.86 -28.06
CA ALA A 767 36.89 -23.68 -29.27
C ALA A 767 37.45 -25.09 -29.00
N VAL A 768 36.72 -26.11 -29.43
CA VAL A 768 37.11 -27.52 -29.34
C VAL A 768 37.15 -28.10 -30.76
N GLU A 769 38.33 -28.50 -31.20
CA GLU A 769 38.52 -29.17 -32.49
C GLU A 769 38.40 -30.69 -32.29
N VAL A 770 37.52 -31.35 -33.05
CA VAL A 770 37.29 -32.80 -32.97
C VAL A 770 37.53 -33.44 -34.34
N GLN A 771 38.40 -34.45 -34.39
CA GLN A 771 38.64 -35.24 -35.60
C GLN A 771 38.01 -36.63 -35.48
N LEU A 772 37.00 -36.89 -36.29
CA LEU A 772 36.34 -38.19 -36.45
C LEU A 772 36.77 -38.84 -37.78
N GLN A 773 37.09 -40.12 -37.76
CA GLN A 773 37.41 -40.91 -38.96
C GLN A 773 36.63 -42.23 -38.92
N ASN A 774 35.98 -42.60 -40.01
CA ASN A 774 35.51 -43.98 -40.22
C ASN A 774 36.62 -44.79 -40.92
N ARG A 775 36.88 -46.03 -40.49
CA ARG A 775 37.96 -46.87 -41.04
C ARG A 775 37.49 -48.19 -41.67
N LEU A 776 36.26 -48.61 -41.42
CA LEU A 776 35.61 -49.78 -42.03
C LEU A 776 34.41 -49.30 -42.86
N GLU A 777 33.35 -50.10 -43.01
CA GLU A 777 32.25 -49.86 -43.95
C GLU A 777 31.46 -48.57 -43.68
N ASN A 778 30.61 -48.17 -44.64
CA ASN A 778 29.87 -46.90 -44.59
C ASN A 778 29.15 -46.69 -43.24
N ALA A 779 29.51 -45.62 -42.54
CA ALA A 779 28.85 -45.25 -41.29
C ALA A 779 27.67 -44.31 -41.56
N TYR A 780 26.47 -44.79 -41.28
CA TYR A 780 25.20 -44.09 -41.55
C TYR A 780 24.58 -43.53 -40.27
N ASN A 781 23.96 -42.34 -40.33
CA ASN A 781 23.39 -41.64 -39.16
C ASN A 781 24.43 -41.44 -38.02
N THR A 782 25.70 -41.26 -38.39
CA THR A 782 26.81 -40.98 -37.49
C THR A 782 26.49 -39.76 -36.62
N SER A 783 26.60 -39.90 -35.30
CA SER A 783 26.36 -38.81 -34.35
C SER A 783 27.53 -38.58 -33.43
N LEU A 784 27.95 -37.32 -33.30
CA LEU A 784 28.98 -36.88 -32.36
C LEU A 784 28.28 -36.27 -31.15
N THR A 785 28.50 -36.82 -29.95
CA THR A 785 27.92 -36.29 -28.71
C THR A 785 28.96 -35.50 -27.93
N LEU A 786 28.67 -34.24 -27.62
CA LEU A 786 29.45 -33.38 -26.73
C LEU A 786 28.73 -33.21 -25.39
N THR A 787 29.45 -33.47 -24.30
CA THR A 787 28.99 -33.25 -22.92
C THR A 787 29.78 -32.14 -22.25
N TYR A 788 29.09 -31.22 -21.57
CA TYR A 788 29.69 -30.10 -20.86
C TYR A 788 28.85 -29.66 -19.64
N SER A 789 29.43 -28.81 -18.78
CA SER A 789 28.78 -28.29 -17.56
C SER A 789 27.76 -27.18 -17.85
N ARG A 790 26.79 -26.95 -16.94
CA ARG A 790 25.74 -25.92 -17.09
C ARG A 790 26.27 -24.51 -17.41
N ASN A 791 27.50 -24.18 -17.00
CA ASN A 791 28.14 -22.86 -17.20
C ASN A 791 28.72 -22.63 -18.61
N LEU A 792 28.57 -23.58 -19.54
CA LEU A 792 29.00 -23.47 -20.93
C LEU A 792 27.79 -23.55 -21.87
N HIS A 793 27.77 -22.69 -22.89
CA HIS A 793 26.76 -22.73 -23.94
C HIS A 793 27.43 -23.03 -25.29
N PHE A 794 26.89 -24.01 -26.01
CA PHE A 794 27.29 -24.28 -27.39
C PHE A 794 26.89 -23.11 -28.31
N SER A 795 27.86 -22.51 -29.00
CA SER A 795 27.64 -21.32 -29.83
C SER A 795 27.59 -21.61 -31.34
N SER A 796 28.48 -22.45 -31.87
CA SER A 796 28.59 -22.70 -33.32
C SER A 796 29.43 -23.94 -33.64
N LEU A 797 29.16 -24.60 -34.76
CA LEU A 797 29.97 -25.67 -35.33
C LEU A 797 30.49 -25.27 -36.73
N SER A 798 31.76 -25.55 -37.00
CA SER A 798 32.34 -25.49 -38.35
C SER A 798 32.87 -26.86 -38.76
N ILE A 799 32.31 -27.47 -39.79
CA ILE A 799 32.76 -28.76 -40.33
C ILE A 799 33.76 -28.51 -41.46
N ARG A 800 34.91 -29.19 -41.44
CA ARG A 800 35.88 -29.22 -42.55
C ARG A 800 36.02 -30.66 -43.04
N VAL A 801 35.72 -30.88 -44.32
CA VAL A 801 35.86 -32.20 -44.96
C VAL A 801 37.15 -32.23 -45.75
N ASN A 802 38.19 -32.87 -45.19
CA ASN A 802 39.43 -33.13 -45.92
C ASN A 802 39.24 -34.38 -46.80
N LYS A 803 39.05 -34.20 -48.10
CA LYS A 803 39.25 -35.29 -49.07
C LYS A 803 40.75 -35.46 -49.28
N CYS A 804 41.33 -36.55 -48.78
CA CYS A 804 42.67 -36.95 -49.20
C CYS A 804 42.60 -37.44 -50.64
N THR A 805 43.14 -36.66 -51.59
CA THR A 805 43.39 -37.12 -52.95
C THR A 805 44.80 -37.70 -53.04
N GLU A 806 44.92 -39.01 -52.81
CA GLU A 806 46.02 -39.82 -53.33
C GLU A 806 45.46 -40.85 -54.31
N SER A 807 46.28 -41.21 -55.30
CA SER A 807 45.89 -41.99 -56.48
C SER A 807 45.73 -43.49 -56.22
N LEU A 808 44.88 -44.13 -57.02
CA LEU A 808 44.70 -45.58 -57.28
C LEU A 808 43.58 -46.32 -56.50
N ASN A 809 42.47 -46.54 -57.21
CA ASN A 809 41.67 -47.78 -57.28
C ASN A 809 41.22 -48.52 -56.00
N HIS A 810 40.81 -47.82 -54.94
CA HIS A 810 39.87 -48.40 -53.96
C HIS A 810 38.67 -47.47 -53.71
N ARG A 811 37.46 -48.05 -53.62
CA ARG A 811 36.28 -47.33 -53.11
C ARG A 811 36.46 -47.12 -51.61
N TYR A 812 36.85 -45.92 -51.20
CA TYR A 812 36.92 -45.59 -49.78
C TYR A 812 35.52 -45.54 -49.15
N PRO A 813 35.34 -46.05 -47.93
CA PRO A 813 34.08 -45.94 -47.19
C PRO A 813 33.77 -44.47 -46.92
N SER A 814 32.54 -44.08 -47.24
CA SER A 814 32.07 -42.71 -47.05
C SER A 814 31.56 -42.49 -45.62
N LEU A 815 31.77 -41.28 -45.11
CA LEU A 815 30.97 -40.72 -44.03
C LEU A 815 29.78 -40.02 -44.67
N ASP A 816 28.57 -40.30 -44.15
CA ASP A 816 27.35 -39.58 -44.52
C ASP A 816 27.57 -38.05 -44.39
N PRO A 817 27.27 -37.22 -45.42
CA PRO A 817 27.47 -35.78 -45.35
C PRO A 817 26.67 -35.09 -44.22
N ALA A 818 25.72 -35.77 -43.58
CA ALA A 818 24.92 -35.26 -42.47
C ALA A 818 25.33 -35.83 -41.08
N ILE A 819 26.57 -35.59 -40.64
CA ILE A 819 26.97 -35.88 -39.24
C ILE A 819 26.07 -35.10 -38.27
N ARG A 820 25.37 -35.80 -37.39
CA ARG A 820 24.49 -35.17 -36.37
C ARG A 820 25.27 -34.85 -35.11
N LEU A 821 25.39 -33.56 -34.77
CA LEU A 821 25.85 -33.16 -33.44
C LEU A 821 24.71 -33.38 -32.42
N ARG A 822 25.01 -34.05 -31.32
CA ARG A 822 24.17 -34.09 -30.11
C ARG A 822 24.90 -33.38 -28.99
N VAL A 823 24.17 -32.61 -28.21
CA VAL A 823 24.71 -31.85 -27.08
C VAL A 823 23.94 -32.28 -25.84
N ARG A 824 24.65 -32.58 -24.75
CA ARG A 824 24.05 -33.01 -23.48
C ARG A 824 24.69 -32.28 -22.31
N HIS A 825 23.85 -31.77 -21.42
CA HIS A 825 24.30 -31.27 -20.12
C HIS A 825 24.59 -32.45 -19.18
N VAL A 826 25.56 -32.28 -18.29
CA VAL A 826 25.83 -33.23 -17.20
C VAL A 826 25.40 -32.58 -15.88
N GLY A 827 24.54 -33.26 -15.12
CA GLY A 827 24.20 -32.88 -13.75
C GLY A 827 25.42 -33.03 -12.83
N ALA A 828 25.56 -32.15 -11.85
CA ALA A 828 26.70 -32.19 -10.96
C ALA A 828 26.59 -33.34 -9.95
N VAL A 829 27.65 -34.13 -9.81
CA VAL A 829 27.89 -34.94 -8.61
C VAL A 829 28.65 -34.05 -7.62
N GLN A 830 28.26 -34.11 -6.34
CA GLN A 830 28.86 -33.34 -5.25
C GLN A 830 30.39 -33.44 -5.23
N ILE A 831 31.06 -32.32 -4.93
CA ILE A 831 32.36 -32.31 -4.26
C ILE A 831 32.28 -31.33 -3.10
N GLN A 832 32.57 -31.83 -1.91
CA GLN A 832 32.47 -31.11 -0.64
C GLN A 832 33.34 -29.84 -0.62
N ARG A 833 32.84 -28.79 0.03
CA ARG A 833 33.72 -27.75 0.59
C ARG A 833 34.62 -28.43 1.62
N ASN A 834 35.94 -28.25 1.50
CA ASN A 834 36.80 -28.31 2.67
C ASN A 834 37.51 -26.97 2.79
N THR A 835 37.26 -26.30 3.90
CA THR A 835 37.86 -25.03 4.27
C THR A 835 39.35 -25.24 4.57
N ASN A 836 40.19 -24.30 4.15
CA ASN A 836 41.27 -23.85 5.02
C ASN A 836 41.82 -22.48 4.58
N THR A 837 42.06 -21.66 5.59
CA THR A 837 42.56 -20.30 5.54
C THR A 837 44.02 -20.23 5.09
N ASN A 838 44.43 -19.10 4.47
CA ASN A 838 45.47 -18.26 5.08
C ASN A 838 45.63 -16.87 4.43
N ILE A 839 46.15 -15.94 5.23
CA ILE A 839 46.24 -14.50 5.01
C ILE A 839 47.67 -14.10 4.57
N SER A 840 47.84 -13.07 3.73
CA SER A 840 49.01 -12.15 3.82
C SER A 840 48.86 -10.86 2.98
N LYS A 841 49.44 -9.76 3.50
CA LYS A 841 49.57 -8.42 2.87
C LYS A 841 51.05 -8.12 2.53
N SER A 842 51.32 -7.47 1.41
CA SER A 842 52.37 -6.42 1.18
C SER A 842 52.34 -6.04 -0.33
N ILE A 843 52.37 -4.80 -0.83
CA ILE A 843 53.05 -3.51 -0.54
C ILE A 843 54.44 -3.37 -1.23
N ARG A 844 54.53 -2.37 -2.15
CA ARG A 844 55.74 -1.69 -2.74
C ARG A 844 56.59 -2.49 -3.77
N GLU A 845 57.33 -1.90 -4.73
CA GLU A 845 57.67 -0.49 -5.05
C GLU A 845 58.21 -0.19 -6.49
N THR A 846 58.10 1.07 -6.96
CA THR A 846 58.89 1.80 -8.01
C THR A 846 58.93 1.29 -9.47
N LYS A 847 58.86 2.11 -10.55
CA LYS A 847 59.58 3.35 -10.95
C LYS A 847 58.73 4.16 -11.97
N SER A 848 58.47 5.47 -11.81
CA SER A 848 59.19 6.65 -12.39
C SER A 848 59.50 6.58 -13.90
N ALA A 849 59.20 7.57 -14.77
CA ALA A 849 58.70 8.95 -14.62
C ALA A 849 57.78 9.31 -15.85
N SER A 850 57.40 10.53 -16.25
CA SER A 850 57.77 11.94 -15.94
C SER A 850 56.63 12.94 -16.29
N TYR A 851 56.87 14.25 -16.09
CA TYR A 851 55.99 15.42 -16.39
C TYR A 851 56.88 16.55 -17.05
N PRO A 852 56.43 17.82 -17.30
CA PRO A 852 55.67 18.40 -18.43
C PRO A 852 56.51 19.57 -19.09
N PRO A 853 56.05 20.81 -19.43
CA PRO A 853 54.73 21.42 -19.78
C PRO A 853 54.69 22.43 -20.99
N ALA A 854 53.51 23.05 -21.17
CA ALA A 854 53.21 24.41 -21.72
C ALA A 854 53.02 24.57 -23.25
N GLY A 855 52.08 25.41 -23.75
CA GLY A 855 51.02 26.19 -23.10
C GLY A 855 50.26 27.14 -24.09
N LEU A 856 49.11 27.71 -23.66
CA LEU A 856 48.24 28.69 -24.37
C LEU A 856 47.39 28.15 -25.56
N PRO A 857 46.28 28.82 -25.95
CA PRO A 857 45.15 29.26 -25.11
C PRO A 857 43.78 28.76 -25.66
N VAL A 858 42.75 28.70 -24.82
CA VAL A 858 41.40 28.24 -25.22
C VAL A 858 40.54 29.39 -25.75
N PHE A 859 40.03 29.26 -26.97
CA PHE A 859 38.93 30.09 -27.50
C PHE A 859 37.56 29.48 -27.12
N PRO A 860 36.55 30.28 -26.76
CA PRO A 860 35.20 29.77 -26.52
C PRO A 860 34.50 29.44 -27.85
N LEU A 861 34.28 28.15 -28.12
CA LEU A 861 33.42 27.70 -29.21
C LEU A 861 31.95 27.93 -28.86
N HIS A 862 31.28 28.89 -29.51
CA HIS A 862 29.81 28.88 -29.61
C HIS A 862 29.37 27.71 -30.48
N LEU A 863 28.73 26.72 -29.86
CA LEU A 863 28.21 25.53 -30.55
C LEU A 863 26.69 25.42 -30.34
N LYS A 864 25.93 25.63 -31.43
CA LYS A 864 24.49 25.34 -31.48
C LYS A 864 24.26 23.89 -31.88
N TRP A 865 23.60 23.12 -31.02
CA TRP A 865 23.23 21.72 -31.28
C TRP A 865 21.71 21.51 -31.30
N ARG A 866 21.27 20.41 -31.90
CA ARG A 866 19.86 19.96 -31.91
C ARG A 866 19.79 18.46 -31.59
N SER A 867 19.00 18.14 -30.57
CA SER A 867 18.31 16.85 -30.31
C SER A 867 19.13 15.55 -30.33
N GLY A 868 19.34 14.97 -29.15
CA GLY A 868 19.74 13.58 -28.95
C GLY A 868 19.74 13.21 -27.45
N HIS A 869 19.35 11.98 -27.10
CA HIS A 869 19.43 11.51 -25.71
C HIS A 869 20.90 11.42 -25.24
N PHE A 870 21.29 12.17 -24.22
CA PHE A 870 22.62 12.07 -23.61
C PHE A 870 22.57 12.13 -22.07
N LEU A 871 23.44 11.32 -21.47
CA LEU A 871 23.95 11.54 -20.11
C LEU A 871 25.12 12.53 -20.22
N VAL A 872 25.08 13.62 -19.44
CA VAL A 872 26.19 14.59 -19.38
C VAL A 872 27.27 14.03 -18.45
N PRO A 873 28.52 13.83 -18.90
CA PRO A 873 29.62 13.42 -18.03
C PRO A 873 30.07 14.55 -17.09
N GLU A 874 30.61 14.19 -15.93
CA GLU A 874 31.18 15.13 -14.95
C GLU A 874 32.46 15.81 -15.47
N ALA A 875 32.32 16.94 -16.19
CA ALA A 875 33.45 17.84 -16.44
C ALA A 875 33.02 19.28 -16.82
N ALA A 876 33.24 20.21 -15.87
CA ALA A 876 33.22 21.68 -16.00
C ALA A 876 31.87 22.36 -16.35
N PRO A 877 31.58 23.55 -15.76
CA PRO A 877 30.39 24.32 -16.09
C PRO A 877 30.51 25.01 -17.46
N PHE A 878 29.59 24.70 -18.37
CA PHE A 878 29.42 25.36 -19.66
C PHE A 878 28.06 26.08 -19.74
N LYS A 879 27.97 27.09 -20.63
CA LYS A 879 26.74 27.85 -20.88
C LYS A 879 26.09 27.35 -22.17
N VAL A 880 24.82 26.96 -22.12
CA VAL A 880 24.04 26.53 -23.30
C VAL A 880 22.95 27.56 -23.60
N GLU A 881 22.82 27.99 -24.86
CA GLU A 881 21.74 28.91 -25.28
C GLU A 881 20.37 28.21 -25.30
N ARG A 882 20.31 26.96 -25.79
CA ARG A 882 19.06 26.18 -25.79
C ARG A 882 19.29 24.67 -25.77
N GLU A 883 18.54 23.97 -24.92
CA GLU A 883 18.44 22.51 -24.86
C GLU A 883 17.02 22.03 -25.23
N ASN A 884 16.90 20.83 -25.81
CA ASN A 884 15.63 20.19 -26.18
C ASN A 884 15.75 18.65 -26.02
N SER A 885 15.19 18.08 -24.96
CA SER A 885 15.42 16.67 -24.60
C SER A 885 14.13 15.87 -24.26
N HIS A 886 14.09 14.56 -24.49
CA HIS A 886 12.92 13.77 -24.06
C HIS A 886 12.99 13.44 -22.55
N LYS A 887 14.18 13.21 -22.01
CA LYS A 887 14.40 13.02 -20.57
C LYS A 887 15.74 13.61 -20.19
N MET A 888 15.75 14.55 -19.25
CA MET A 888 16.95 15.18 -18.71
C MET A 888 17.21 14.69 -17.27
N LEU A 889 18.48 14.48 -16.94
CA LEU A 889 18.99 14.12 -15.62
C LEU A 889 20.05 15.14 -15.22
N ILE A 890 19.82 15.88 -14.14
CA ILE A 890 20.74 16.92 -13.66
C ILE A 890 21.48 16.37 -12.44
N GLY A 891 22.68 15.85 -12.68
CA GLY A 891 23.60 15.36 -11.63
C GLY A 891 24.69 16.34 -11.22
N ALA A 892 24.86 17.45 -11.94
CA ALA A 892 25.87 18.48 -11.69
C ALA A 892 25.35 19.88 -12.04
N SER A 893 25.91 20.91 -11.41
CA SER A 893 25.48 22.31 -11.61
C SER A 893 25.87 22.87 -12.98
N PHE A 894 24.89 23.42 -13.69
CA PHE A 894 25.07 24.08 -14.99
C PHE A 894 24.19 25.33 -15.15
N LYS A 895 24.45 26.13 -16.20
CA LYS A 895 23.60 27.27 -16.60
C LYS A 895 23.15 27.14 -18.06
N VAL A 896 21.82 27.18 -18.28
CA VAL A 896 21.20 27.20 -19.63
C VAL A 896 20.32 28.44 -19.75
N GLU A 897 20.22 29.06 -20.93
CA GLU A 897 19.25 30.14 -21.15
C GLU A 897 17.84 29.57 -21.34
N ARG A 898 17.65 28.57 -22.22
CA ARG A 898 16.35 27.88 -22.36
C ARG A 898 16.40 26.35 -22.41
N GLU A 899 15.62 25.70 -21.56
CA GLU A 899 15.37 24.24 -21.57
C GLU A 899 13.96 23.94 -22.15
N ASN A 900 13.80 22.82 -22.86
CA ASN A 900 12.49 22.28 -23.23
C ASN A 900 12.52 20.74 -23.16
N SER A 901 11.89 20.11 -22.16
CA SER A 901 11.98 18.66 -21.96
C SER A 901 10.67 17.92 -21.64
N HIS A 902 10.53 16.67 -22.10
CA HIS A 902 9.32 15.89 -21.73
C HIS A 902 9.39 15.39 -20.27
N LYS A 903 10.57 15.14 -19.70
CA LYS A 903 10.72 14.81 -18.27
C LYS A 903 12.06 15.29 -17.72
N MET A 904 12.03 16.11 -16.68
CA MET A 904 13.19 16.66 -16.00
C MET A 904 13.35 15.99 -14.62
N LEU A 905 14.57 15.58 -14.28
CA LEU A 905 14.96 14.99 -13.00
C LEU A 905 16.12 15.82 -12.42
N ILE A 906 15.92 16.46 -11.27
CA ILE A 906 16.90 17.36 -10.66
C ILE A 906 17.43 16.76 -9.36
N GLY A 907 18.69 16.31 -9.38
CA GLY A 907 19.42 15.83 -8.20
C GLY A 907 20.57 16.75 -7.76
N ALA A 908 20.78 17.88 -8.44
CA ALA A 908 21.80 18.87 -8.12
C ALA A 908 21.31 20.29 -8.43
N SER A 909 21.86 21.30 -7.73
CA SER A 909 21.44 22.69 -7.91
C SER A 909 21.79 23.25 -9.29
N PHE A 910 20.85 23.92 -9.95
CA PHE A 910 21.01 24.44 -11.30
C PHE A 910 20.28 25.78 -11.50
N LYS A 911 20.67 26.55 -12.53
CA LYS A 911 20.07 27.84 -12.87
C LYS A 911 19.70 27.93 -14.36
N VAL A 912 18.45 28.28 -14.67
CA VAL A 912 17.95 28.47 -16.05
C VAL A 912 17.16 29.76 -16.18
N GLU A 913 17.15 30.39 -17.34
CA GLU A 913 16.35 31.62 -17.57
C GLU A 913 14.90 31.24 -17.95
N GLN A 914 14.70 30.29 -18.88
CA GLN A 914 13.39 29.69 -19.17
C GLN A 914 13.41 28.14 -19.20
N GLU A 915 12.62 27.51 -18.33
CA GLU A 915 12.32 26.07 -18.34
C GLU A 915 10.94 25.85 -18.99
N ASN A 916 10.77 24.72 -19.70
CA ASN A 916 9.46 24.26 -20.17
C ASN A 916 9.43 22.72 -20.17
N SER A 917 8.67 22.06 -19.29
CA SER A 917 8.59 20.60 -19.32
C SER A 917 7.19 19.98 -19.23
N HIS A 918 7.04 18.73 -19.66
CA HIS A 918 5.79 18.00 -19.40
C HIS A 918 5.75 17.44 -17.96
N LYS A 919 6.91 17.20 -17.33
CA LYS A 919 6.98 16.81 -15.91
C LYS A 919 8.34 17.13 -15.32
N MET A 920 8.36 17.97 -14.28
CA MET A 920 9.54 18.22 -13.46
C MET A 920 9.45 17.45 -12.14
N LEU A 921 10.58 16.89 -11.69
CA LEU A 921 10.79 16.27 -10.39
C LEU A 921 12.06 16.89 -9.80
N ALA A 922 11.96 17.56 -8.66
CA ALA A 922 13.04 18.35 -8.08
C ALA A 922 13.33 18.01 -6.61
N ASP A 923 14.45 17.31 -6.42
CA ASP A 923 14.92 16.84 -5.11
C ASP A 923 16.12 17.68 -4.61
N ALA A 924 16.50 18.73 -5.36
CA ALA A 924 17.59 19.66 -5.05
C ALA A 924 17.21 21.13 -5.36
N PRO A 925 17.77 22.12 -4.63
CA PRO A 925 17.36 23.53 -4.78
C PRO A 925 17.67 24.11 -6.16
N PHE A 926 16.72 24.86 -6.73
CA PHE A 926 16.88 25.45 -8.06
C PHE A 926 16.42 26.92 -8.14
N LYS A 927 16.96 27.64 -9.12
CA LYS A 927 16.52 28.99 -9.47
C LYS A 927 16.23 29.10 -10.97
N VAL A 928 14.99 29.39 -11.32
CA VAL A 928 14.57 29.61 -12.72
C VAL A 928 13.87 30.96 -12.85
N GLU A 929 14.04 31.70 -13.94
CA GLU A 929 13.33 32.98 -14.11
C GLU A 929 11.89 32.74 -14.59
N ARG A 930 11.67 31.83 -15.57
CA ARG A 930 10.34 31.32 -15.94
C ARG A 930 10.26 29.80 -16.00
N GLU A 931 9.41 29.19 -15.17
CA GLU A 931 9.06 27.76 -15.19
C GLU A 931 7.75 27.57 -15.95
N ASN A 932 7.64 26.49 -16.74
CA ASN A 932 6.41 26.16 -17.47
C ASN A 932 6.20 24.64 -17.54
N SER A 933 5.83 23.99 -16.43
CA SER A 933 5.62 22.53 -16.43
C SER A 933 4.15 22.04 -16.42
N HIS A 934 3.80 21.04 -17.23
CA HIS A 934 2.47 20.41 -17.10
C HIS A 934 2.29 19.71 -15.73
N LYS A 935 3.38 19.31 -15.06
CA LYS A 935 3.33 18.84 -13.68
C LYS A 935 4.65 19.10 -12.95
N MET A 936 4.61 19.90 -11.88
CA MET A 936 5.73 20.09 -10.95
C MET A 936 5.55 19.22 -9.69
N LEU A 937 6.64 18.61 -9.26
CA LEU A 937 6.82 17.95 -7.97
C LEU A 937 8.17 18.40 -7.44
N ALA A 938 8.20 19.09 -6.30
CA ALA A 938 9.44 19.61 -5.72
C ALA A 938 9.46 19.42 -4.20
N ASP A 939 10.48 18.69 -3.73
CA ASP A 939 10.74 18.41 -2.32
C ASP A 939 11.98 19.16 -1.81
N ALA A 940 12.50 20.11 -2.60
CA ALA A 940 13.59 21.02 -2.23
C ALA A 940 13.23 22.50 -2.48
N PRO A 941 13.77 23.45 -1.69
CA PRO A 941 13.43 24.87 -1.82
C PRO A 941 13.81 25.47 -3.17
N PHE A 942 12.91 26.24 -3.78
CA PHE A 942 13.17 26.92 -5.05
C PHE A 942 12.75 28.39 -5.04
N LYS A 943 13.37 29.16 -5.94
CA LYS A 943 12.99 30.54 -6.23
C LYS A 943 12.74 30.72 -7.72
N VAL A 944 11.52 31.14 -8.08
CA VAL A 944 11.12 31.40 -9.46
C VAL A 944 10.48 32.79 -9.59
N GLU A 945 10.62 33.47 -10.73
CA GLU A 945 9.97 34.77 -10.94
C GLU A 945 8.56 34.56 -11.52
N GLN A 946 8.41 33.70 -12.53
CA GLN A 946 7.11 33.26 -13.04
C GLN A 946 6.99 31.72 -13.11
N GLU A 947 6.01 31.13 -12.43
CA GLU A 947 5.62 29.72 -12.51
C GLU A 947 4.32 29.59 -13.31
N ASN A 948 4.22 28.55 -14.15
CA ASN A 948 3.00 28.25 -14.90
C ASN A 948 2.77 26.73 -15.03
N SER A 949 2.17 26.08 -14.01
CA SER A 949 1.91 24.62 -14.08
C SER A 949 0.46 24.15 -14.11
N HIS A 950 0.19 23.00 -14.75
CA HIS A 950 -1.18 22.43 -14.72
C HIS A 950 -1.46 21.70 -13.39
N LYS A 951 -0.45 21.16 -12.71
CA LYS A 951 -0.60 20.59 -11.36
C LYS A 951 0.71 20.67 -10.60
N MET A 952 0.64 21.26 -9.41
CA MET A 952 1.77 21.46 -8.52
C MET A 952 1.57 20.65 -7.23
N LEU A 953 2.64 20.02 -6.74
CA LEU A 953 2.70 19.28 -5.46
C LEU A 953 4.06 19.56 -4.82
N ILE A 954 4.08 20.26 -3.67
CA ILE A 954 5.32 20.81 -3.10
C ILE A 954 5.47 20.44 -1.62
N GLY A 955 6.60 19.80 -1.31
CA GLY A 955 7.01 19.41 0.04
C GLY A 955 8.02 20.37 0.71
N ALA A 956 8.48 21.41 0.01
CA ALA A 956 9.48 22.36 0.53
C ALA A 956 9.12 23.85 0.33
N SER A 957 9.57 24.71 1.23
CA SER A 957 9.27 26.16 1.18
C SER A 957 9.78 26.80 -0.12
N PHE A 958 8.96 27.66 -0.72
CA PHE A 958 9.28 28.33 -1.99
C PHE A 958 8.94 29.82 -1.97
N LYS A 959 9.58 30.56 -2.89
CA LYS A 959 9.30 31.98 -3.12
C LYS A 959 9.12 32.25 -4.62
N VAL A 960 7.92 32.68 -4.99
CA VAL A 960 7.53 32.98 -6.38
C VAL A 960 6.96 34.39 -6.49
N GLU A 961 7.23 35.12 -7.58
CA GLU A 961 6.67 36.46 -7.78
C GLU A 961 5.30 36.39 -8.48
N GLN A 962 5.13 35.51 -9.48
CA GLN A 962 3.83 35.17 -10.07
C GLN A 962 3.68 33.65 -10.28
N GLU A 963 2.63 33.07 -9.71
CA GLU A 963 2.18 31.68 -9.90
C GLU A 963 0.92 31.68 -10.79
N ASN A 964 0.78 30.65 -11.63
CA ASN A 964 -0.43 30.42 -12.42
C ASN A 964 -0.73 28.91 -12.57
N SER A 965 -1.25 28.24 -11.54
CA SER A 965 -1.57 26.80 -11.62
C SER A 965 -3.04 26.39 -11.51
N ASN A 966 -3.40 25.32 -12.21
CA ASN A 966 -4.79 24.84 -12.21
C ASN A 966 -5.22 24.25 -10.86
N LYS A 967 -4.29 23.61 -10.13
CA LYS A 967 -4.52 22.96 -8.83
C LYS A 967 -3.20 22.91 -8.03
N PRO A 968 -2.85 23.96 -7.26
CA PRO A 968 -1.77 23.89 -6.29
C PRO A 968 -2.17 23.00 -5.10
N LEU A 969 -1.21 22.21 -4.61
CA LEU A 969 -1.30 21.38 -3.40
C LEU A 969 0.02 21.56 -2.63
N THR A 970 -0.03 22.30 -1.53
CA THR A 970 1.16 22.65 -0.72
C THR A 970 1.02 22.11 0.70
N GLY A 971 2.01 21.33 1.14
CA GLY A 971 2.07 20.78 2.50
C GLY A 971 2.96 21.59 3.46
N VAL A 972 3.42 22.77 3.05
CA VAL A 972 4.39 23.61 3.78
C VAL A 972 4.15 25.11 3.56
N PRO A 973 4.55 25.99 4.50
CA PRO A 973 4.37 27.44 4.36
C PRO A 973 5.10 28.05 3.16
N PHE A 974 4.47 29.01 2.50
CA PHE A 974 4.99 29.68 1.30
C PHE A 974 4.70 31.18 1.25
N LYS A 975 5.49 31.91 0.45
CA LYS A 975 5.22 33.31 0.10
C LYS A 975 5.23 33.52 -1.42
N VAL A 976 4.09 33.95 -1.96
CA VAL A 976 3.93 34.30 -3.39
C VAL A 976 3.55 35.78 -3.53
N GLY A 977 4.03 36.44 -4.60
CA GLY A 977 3.54 37.78 -4.96
C GLY A 977 2.10 37.71 -5.45
N ARG A 978 1.87 37.01 -6.57
CA ARG A 978 0.53 36.83 -7.15
C ARG A 978 0.23 35.38 -7.55
N GLU A 979 -0.86 34.83 -7.03
CA GLU A 979 -1.42 33.52 -7.42
C GLU A 979 -2.54 33.70 -8.46
N ASN A 980 -2.70 32.75 -9.39
CA ASN A 980 -3.86 32.70 -10.29
C ASN A 980 -4.29 31.24 -10.54
N SER A 981 -5.33 30.75 -9.84
CA SER A 981 -5.67 29.32 -9.82
C SER A 981 -7.12 28.95 -10.19
N ASN A 982 -7.35 27.68 -10.53
CA ASN A 982 -8.72 27.15 -10.64
C ASN A 982 -9.23 26.57 -9.30
N LYS A 983 -8.35 25.98 -8.49
CA LYS A 983 -8.70 25.53 -7.13
C LYS A 983 -7.49 25.55 -6.19
N THR A 984 -7.43 26.53 -5.29
CA THR A 984 -6.43 26.60 -4.21
C THR A 984 -6.85 25.68 -3.04
N LEU A 985 -5.88 24.93 -2.48
CA LEU A 985 -6.05 23.93 -1.42
C LEU A 985 -4.86 24.01 -0.45
N THR A 986 -5.08 24.55 0.75
CA THR A 986 -4.01 24.83 1.71
C THR A 986 -4.41 24.42 3.13
N GLY A 987 -3.71 23.42 3.68
CA GLY A 987 -3.78 23.03 5.10
C GLY A 987 -2.61 23.56 5.94
N VAL A 988 -1.94 24.62 5.48
CA VAL A 988 -0.74 25.22 6.09
C VAL A 988 -0.75 26.75 5.98
N PRO A 989 -0.11 27.50 6.90
CA PRO A 989 -0.12 28.95 6.86
C PRO A 989 0.61 29.54 5.65
N PHE A 990 0.05 30.60 5.04
CA PHE A 990 0.64 31.23 3.86
C PHE A 990 0.44 32.76 3.80
N LYS A 991 1.29 33.44 3.02
CA LYS A 991 1.17 34.88 2.73
C LYS A 991 1.28 35.17 1.24
N VAL A 992 0.25 35.80 0.67
CA VAL A 992 0.18 36.17 -0.75
C VAL A 992 -0.15 37.66 -0.91
N GLU A 993 0.44 38.38 -1.87
CA GLU A 993 0.09 39.80 -2.07
C GLU A 993 -1.22 39.90 -2.91
N ARG A 994 -1.43 39.02 -3.89
CA ARG A 994 -2.70 38.93 -4.62
C ARG A 994 -3.12 37.50 -5.00
N GLU A 995 -4.23 37.03 -4.45
CA GLU A 995 -4.91 35.78 -4.80
C GLU A 995 -5.98 36.02 -5.89
N ASN A 996 -6.09 35.13 -6.88
CA ASN A 996 -7.21 35.14 -7.84
C ASN A 996 -7.59 33.68 -8.16
N SER A 997 -8.69 33.14 -7.61
CA SER A 997 -9.03 31.71 -7.79
C SER A 997 -10.50 31.43 -8.12
N HIS A 998 -10.82 30.38 -8.88
CA HIS A 998 -12.25 30.00 -9.04
C HIS A 998 -12.81 29.38 -7.75
N LYS A 999 -12.01 28.63 -6.99
CA LYS A 999 -12.40 28.14 -5.66
C LYS A 999 -11.21 28.08 -4.70
N MET A 1000 -11.33 28.75 -3.56
CA MET A 1000 -10.38 28.66 -2.47
C MET A 1000 -10.90 27.72 -1.38
N LEU A 1001 -10.01 26.89 -0.83
CA LEU A 1001 -10.19 26.04 0.35
C LEU A 1001 -8.98 26.27 1.27
N ALA A 1002 -9.21 26.90 2.41
CA ALA A 1002 -8.14 27.23 3.36
C ALA A 1002 -8.52 26.78 4.77
N ASP A 1003 -7.81 25.76 5.23
CA ASP A 1003 -8.05 25.07 6.51
C ASP A 1003 -6.92 25.43 7.51
N ALA A 1004 -6.14 26.48 7.21
CA ALA A 1004 -5.05 27.00 8.04
C ALA A 1004 -4.90 28.54 7.89
N PRO A 1005 -4.30 29.24 8.87
CA PRO A 1005 -4.32 30.71 8.91
C PRO A 1005 -3.56 31.40 7.77
N PHE A 1006 -4.14 32.43 7.16
CA PHE A 1006 -3.52 33.11 6.01
C PHE A 1006 -3.63 34.64 6.03
N LYS A 1007 -2.69 35.30 5.34
CA LYS A 1007 -2.72 36.76 5.11
C LYS A 1007 -2.58 37.09 3.62
N VAL A 1008 -3.57 37.81 3.08
CA VAL A 1008 -3.60 38.26 1.68
C VAL A 1008 -3.75 39.78 1.60
N GLU A 1009 -3.20 40.48 0.61
CA GLU A 1009 -3.51 41.92 0.43
C GLU A 1009 -4.75 42.09 -0.47
N ARG A 1010 -4.85 41.34 -1.58
CA ARG A 1010 -6.08 41.29 -2.40
C ARG A 1010 -6.51 39.87 -2.77
N GLU A 1011 -7.71 39.49 -2.35
CA GLU A 1011 -8.38 38.24 -2.71
C GLU A 1011 -9.43 38.53 -3.80
N ASN A 1012 -9.57 37.60 -4.76
CA ASN A 1012 -10.64 37.62 -5.75
C ASN A 1012 -11.04 36.16 -6.09
N SER A 1013 -12.18 35.65 -5.61
CA SER A 1013 -12.61 34.30 -5.99
C SER A 1013 -14.08 34.10 -6.35
N HIS A 1014 -14.41 33.07 -7.14
CA HIS A 1014 -15.81 32.73 -7.35
C HIS A 1014 -16.42 32.03 -6.11
N LYS A 1015 -15.62 31.31 -5.32
CA LYS A 1015 -16.05 30.78 -4.02
C LYS A 1015 -14.89 30.62 -3.05
N MET A 1016 -14.94 31.31 -1.90
CA MET A 1016 -14.06 31.05 -0.76
C MET A 1016 -14.75 30.12 0.24
N LEU A 1017 -14.01 29.14 0.76
CA LEU A 1017 -14.27 28.42 2.01
C LEU A 1017 -13.03 28.60 2.87
N ALA A 1018 -13.21 29.13 4.08
CA ALA A 1018 -12.14 29.39 5.03
C ALA A 1018 -12.56 28.93 6.42
N ASP A 1019 -11.93 27.85 6.89
CA ASP A 1019 -12.24 27.19 8.15
C ASP A 1019 -11.15 27.49 9.20
N ALA A 1020 -10.26 28.46 8.91
CA ALA A 1020 -9.20 28.95 9.78
C ALA A 1020 -9.03 30.50 9.71
N PRO A 1021 -8.48 31.15 10.75
CA PRO A 1021 -8.46 32.61 10.86
C PRO A 1021 -7.65 33.32 9.76
N PHE A 1022 -8.17 34.44 9.23
CA PHE A 1022 -7.49 35.14 8.13
C PHE A 1022 -7.58 36.67 8.16
N LYS A 1023 -6.64 37.30 7.46
CA LYS A 1023 -6.61 38.76 7.27
C LYS A 1023 -6.44 39.13 5.80
N VAL A 1024 -7.38 39.91 5.24
CA VAL A 1024 -7.29 40.46 3.87
C VAL A 1024 -7.44 41.98 3.87
N GLU A 1025 -6.77 42.71 2.98
CA GLU A 1025 -7.05 44.16 2.83
C GLU A 1025 -8.26 44.38 1.90
N ARG A 1026 -8.35 43.65 0.78
CA ARG A 1026 -9.54 43.65 -0.09
C ARG A 1026 -9.96 42.23 -0.50
N GLU A 1027 -11.19 41.85 -0.15
CA GLU A 1027 -11.87 40.63 -0.61
C GLU A 1027 -12.85 40.98 -1.73
N ASN A 1028 -12.99 40.10 -2.73
CA ASN A 1028 -14.03 40.21 -3.76
C ASN A 1028 -14.48 38.81 -4.21
N SER A 1029 -15.50 38.22 -3.58
CA SER A 1029 -16.01 36.90 -4.02
C SER A 1029 -17.46 36.83 -4.50
N HIS A 1030 -17.78 35.83 -5.34
CA HIS A 1030 -19.19 35.56 -5.66
C HIS A 1030 -19.89 34.82 -4.50
N LYS A 1031 -19.15 34.03 -3.71
CA LYS A 1031 -19.67 33.40 -2.50
C LYS A 1031 -18.58 33.13 -1.46
N MET A 1032 -18.57 33.89 -0.37
CA MET A 1032 -17.80 33.57 0.83
C MET A 1032 -18.61 32.63 1.74
N LEU A 1033 -17.97 31.57 2.24
CA LEU A 1033 -18.29 31.01 3.56
C LEU A 1033 -17.03 31.05 4.42
N ALA A 1034 -17.18 31.49 5.65
CA ALA A 1034 -16.11 31.57 6.64
C ALA A 1034 -16.66 31.18 8.00
N ASP A 1035 -16.11 30.08 8.55
CA ASP A 1035 -16.50 29.53 9.85
C ASP A 1035 -15.38 29.73 10.89
N ALA A 1036 -14.39 30.58 10.59
CA ALA A 1036 -13.33 31.04 11.49
C ALA A 1036 -13.15 32.58 11.48
N PRO A 1037 -12.64 33.20 12.57
CA PRO A 1037 -12.59 34.66 12.70
C PRO A 1037 -11.71 35.37 11.68
N PHE A 1038 -12.18 36.50 11.15
CA PHE A 1038 -11.43 37.24 10.12
C PHE A 1038 -11.50 38.77 10.23
N LYS A 1039 -10.46 39.42 9.66
CA LYS A 1039 -10.40 40.88 9.51
C LYS A 1039 -10.18 41.27 8.05
N VAL A 1040 -11.10 42.07 7.52
CA VAL A 1040 -11.06 42.60 6.14
C VAL A 1040 -11.11 44.13 6.18
N GLU A 1041 -10.42 44.85 5.29
CA GLU A 1041 -10.63 46.32 5.19
C GLU A 1041 -11.79 46.63 4.23
N ARG A 1042 -11.83 46.00 3.05
CA ARG A 1042 -12.98 46.09 2.12
C ARG A 1042 -13.43 44.72 1.61
N GLU A 1043 -14.72 44.43 1.77
CA GLU A 1043 -15.39 43.20 1.35
C GLU A 1043 -16.37 43.52 0.21
N ASN A 1044 -16.48 42.63 -0.79
CA ASN A 1044 -17.42 42.79 -1.90
C ASN A 1044 -18.04 41.45 -2.37
N SER A 1045 -18.82 40.77 -1.51
CA SER A 1045 -19.43 39.49 -1.87
C SER A 1045 -20.79 39.55 -2.57
N HIS A 1046 -21.05 38.74 -3.60
CA HIS A 1046 -22.45 38.56 -4.05
C HIS A 1046 -23.30 37.82 -2.99
N LYS A 1047 -22.75 36.82 -2.29
CA LYS A 1047 -23.47 36.15 -1.19
C LYS A 1047 -22.53 35.76 -0.06
N MET A 1048 -22.80 36.27 1.13
CA MET A 1048 -22.02 36.04 2.34
C MET A 1048 -22.80 35.11 3.30
N LEU A 1049 -22.08 34.17 3.92
CA LEU A 1049 -22.56 33.21 4.92
C LEU A 1049 -21.44 33.05 5.95
N ILE A 1050 -21.64 33.52 7.18
CA ILE A 1050 -20.57 33.58 8.18
C ILE A 1050 -21.02 32.90 9.48
N GLY A 1051 -20.20 31.95 9.94
CA GLY A 1051 -20.33 31.26 11.23
C GLY A 1051 -19.45 31.82 12.35
N ALA A 1052 -18.47 32.68 12.08
CA ALA A 1052 -17.52 33.20 13.07
C ALA A 1052 -17.40 34.74 13.11
N SER A 1053 -16.93 35.29 14.24
CA SER A 1053 -16.88 36.74 14.47
C SER A 1053 -15.92 37.46 13.51
N PHE A 1054 -16.31 38.65 13.03
CA PHE A 1054 -15.54 39.35 12.00
C PHE A 1054 -15.59 40.88 12.11
N LYS A 1055 -14.58 41.52 11.52
CA LYS A 1055 -14.44 42.99 11.47
C LYS A 1055 -14.13 43.48 10.07
N VAL A 1056 -14.99 44.34 9.52
CA VAL A 1056 -14.81 44.98 8.20
C VAL A 1056 -14.86 46.51 8.31
N GLU A 1057 -14.09 47.25 7.51
CA GLU A 1057 -14.24 48.71 7.44
C GLU A 1057 -15.30 49.13 6.41
N GLN A 1058 -15.38 48.42 5.27
CA GLN A 1058 -16.46 48.59 4.29
C GLN A 1058 -16.93 47.25 3.69
N GLU A 1059 -18.22 46.95 3.79
CA GLU A 1059 -18.91 45.81 3.17
C GLU A 1059 -19.77 46.29 1.99
N ASN A 1060 -19.87 45.47 0.93
CA ASN A 1060 -20.81 45.70 -0.17
C ASN A 1060 -21.39 44.38 -0.72
N SER A 1061 -22.45 43.81 -0.13
CA SER A 1061 -23.04 42.53 -0.61
C SER A 1061 -24.45 42.55 -1.21
N ASN A 1062 -24.77 41.59 -2.09
CA ASN A 1062 -26.14 41.43 -2.60
C ASN A 1062 -27.05 40.68 -1.62
N LYS A 1063 -26.48 39.77 -0.81
CA LYS A 1063 -27.17 39.12 0.31
C LYS A 1063 -26.19 38.70 1.40
N SER A 1064 -26.34 39.29 2.58
CA SER A 1064 -25.63 38.90 3.81
C SER A 1064 -26.54 38.05 4.71
N LEU A 1065 -25.98 36.98 5.30
CA LEU A 1065 -26.60 36.15 6.32
C LEU A 1065 -25.54 35.79 7.37
N THR A 1066 -25.68 36.31 8.57
CA THR A 1066 -24.71 36.16 9.67
C THR A 1066 -25.36 35.46 10.86
N GLY A 1067 -24.70 34.42 11.37
CA GLY A 1067 -25.14 33.68 12.56
C GLY A 1067 -24.58 34.19 13.89
N VAL A 1068 -23.65 35.14 13.86
CA VAL A 1068 -22.82 35.60 15.00
C VAL A 1068 -22.58 37.11 15.01
N PRO A 1069 -22.21 37.73 16.16
CA PRO A 1069 -21.98 39.16 16.26
C PRO A 1069 -20.84 39.69 15.39
N PHE A 1070 -20.98 40.93 14.91
CA PHE A 1070 -19.99 41.56 14.03
C PHE A 1070 -19.92 43.09 14.18
N LYS A 1071 -18.77 43.66 13.76
CA LYS A 1071 -18.57 45.10 13.65
C LYS A 1071 -18.14 45.50 12.23
N VAL A 1072 -18.97 46.31 11.58
CA VAL A 1072 -18.68 46.88 10.25
C VAL A 1072 -18.64 48.41 10.32
N GLY A 1073 -17.66 49.04 9.66
CA GLY A 1073 -17.63 50.49 9.52
C GLY A 1073 -18.79 50.98 8.65
N ARG A 1074 -18.86 50.51 7.39
CA ARG A 1074 -19.92 50.87 6.45
C ARG A 1074 -20.45 49.68 5.67
N GLU A 1075 -21.74 49.39 5.81
CA GLU A 1075 -22.48 48.35 5.07
C GLU A 1075 -23.22 48.97 3.87
N ASN A 1076 -23.27 48.26 2.73
CA ASN A 1076 -24.04 48.68 1.56
C ASN A 1076 -24.69 47.46 0.87
N SER A 1077 -25.77 46.90 1.45
CA SER A 1077 -26.34 45.62 0.96
C SER A 1077 -27.72 45.73 0.28
N ASN A 1078 -28.07 44.78 -0.60
CA ASN A 1078 -29.45 44.70 -1.10
C ASN A 1078 -30.41 44.01 -0.12
N LYS A 1079 -29.93 43.00 0.63
CA LYS A 1079 -30.70 42.22 1.61
C LYS A 1079 -29.82 41.72 2.76
N THR A 1080 -29.94 42.35 3.92
CA THR A 1080 -29.40 41.85 5.19
C THR A 1080 -30.47 40.99 5.90
N LEU A 1081 -30.07 39.80 6.36
CA LEU A 1081 -30.83 39.03 7.35
C LEU A 1081 -29.91 38.69 8.53
N THR A 1082 -30.23 39.19 9.71
CA THR A 1082 -29.44 38.97 10.93
C THR A 1082 -30.35 38.55 12.08
N GLY A 1083 -29.94 37.49 12.80
CA GLY A 1083 -30.63 36.98 13.99
C GLY A 1083 -29.91 37.30 15.30
N VAL A 1084 -28.86 38.13 15.24
CA VAL A 1084 -27.86 38.33 16.29
C VAL A 1084 -27.43 39.81 16.39
N PRO A 1085 -26.89 40.26 17.55
CA PRO A 1085 -26.53 41.66 17.72
C PRO A 1085 -25.36 42.13 16.85
N PHE A 1086 -25.41 43.37 16.38
CA PHE A 1086 -24.35 43.96 15.55
C PHE A 1086 -24.19 45.47 15.76
N LYS A 1087 -22.99 45.99 15.44
CA LYS A 1087 -22.71 47.43 15.40
C LYS A 1087 -22.20 47.85 14.02
N VAL A 1088 -22.90 48.80 13.40
CA VAL A 1088 -22.52 49.42 12.11
C VAL A 1088 -22.40 50.93 12.26
N GLU A 1089 -21.34 51.55 11.73
CA GLU A 1089 -21.19 53.02 11.81
C GLU A 1089 -22.04 53.71 10.72
N ARG A 1090 -22.17 53.12 9.53
CA ARG A 1090 -23.09 53.60 8.48
C ARG A 1090 -23.73 52.49 7.63
N GLU A 1091 -25.06 52.41 7.66
CA GLU A 1091 -25.89 51.39 7.01
C GLU A 1091 -26.60 51.96 5.77
N ASN A 1092 -26.58 51.25 4.63
CA ASN A 1092 -27.17 51.71 3.37
C ASN A 1092 -27.89 50.57 2.61
N SER A 1093 -28.80 49.84 3.27
CA SER A 1093 -29.40 48.61 2.71
C SER A 1093 -30.81 48.75 2.11
N HIS A 1094 -31.10 48.04 1.00
CA HIS A 1094 -32.40 48.15 0.31
C HIS A 1094 -33.55 47.44 1.06
N LYS A 1095 -33.31 46.27 1.67
CA LYS A 1095 -34.29 45.61 2.55
C LYS A 1095 -33.58 44.96 3.74
N MET A 1096 -34.01 45.33 4.94
CA MET A 1096 -33.44 44.86 6.20
C MET A 1096 -34.49 44.03 6.97
N LEU A 1097 -34.08 42.87 7.50
CA LEU A 1097 -34.91 41.94 8.29
C LEU A 1097 -34.09 41.52 9.51
N ILE A 1098 -34.47 42.01 10.69
CA ILE A 1098 -33.66 41.89 11.90
C ILE A 1098 -34.44 41.21 13.03
N GLY A 1099 -33.84 40.17 13.60
CA GLY A 1099 -34.34 39.40 14.74
C GLY A 1099 -33.71 39.72 16.10
N ALA A 1100 -32.65 40.54 16.16
CA ALA A 1100 -31.93 40.89 17.40
C ALA A 1100 -31.69 42.41 17.57
N SER A 1101 -31.15 42.81 18.73
CA SER A 1101 -30.84 44.21 19.05
C SER A 1101 -29.62 44.74 18.29
N PHE A 1102 -29.63 46.01 17.87
CA PHE A 1102 -28.53 46.58 17.10
C PHE A 1102 -28.29 48.08 17.37
N LYS A 1103 -27.06 48.54 17.10
CA LYS A 1103 -26.70 49.97 17.11
C LYS A 1103 -26.16 50.41 15.75
N VAL A 1104 -26.79 51.41 15.15
CA VAL A 1104 -26.35 52.07 13.90
C VAL A 1104 -26.14 53.57 14.13
N GLU A 1105 -25.01 54.13 13.69
CA GLU A 1105 -24.74 55.56 13.88
C GLU A 1105 -25.36 56.42 12.75
N GLN A 1106 -25.45 55.91 11.52
CA GLN A 1106 -26.23 56.50 10.44
C GLN A 1106 -26.93 55.45 9.55
N GLU A 1107 -28.27 55.49 9.43
CA GLU A 1107 -29.06 54.57 8.59
C GLU A 1107 -29.68 55.28 7.36
N ASN A 1108 -29.55 54.65 6.18
CA ASN A 1108 -30.19 55.06 4.93
C ASN A 1108 -30.85 53.84 4.23
N SER A 1109 -31.88 53.24 4.84
CA SER A 1109 -32.55 52.04 4.30
C SER A 1109 -33.91 52.34 3.61
N ASN A 1110 -34.32 51.47 2.69
CA ASN A 1110 -35.56 51.62 1.91
C ASN A 1110 -36.77 50.86 2.48
N LYS A 1111 -36.54 49.76 3.22
CA LYS A 1111 -37.56 48.94 3.91
C LYS A 1111 -36.93 48.19 5.07
N SER A 1112 -37.26 48.57 6.30
CA SER A 1112 -36.86 47.87 7.52
C SER A 1112 -38.03 47.10 8.13
N LEU A 1113 -37.77 45.90 8.65
CA LEU A 1113 -38.73 45.05 9.37
C LEU A 1113 -38.04 44.51 10.62
N THR A 1114 -38.41 45.06 11.78
CA THR A 1114 -37.77 44.83 13.09
C THR A 1114 -38.79 44.35 14.13
N GLY A 1115 -38.47 43.28 14.85
CA GLY A 1115 -39.31 42.74 15.94
C GLY A 1115 -38.82 43.03 17.36
N VAL A 1116 -37.77 43.85 17.52
CA VAL A 1116 -36.95 43.95 18.74
C VAL A 1116 -36.39 45.38 18.95
N PRO A 1117 -35.95 45.76 20.16
CA PRO A 1117 -35.44 47.10 20.45
C PRO A 1117 -34.11 47.43 19.75
N PHE A 1118 -33.96 48.65 19.26
CA PHE A 1118 -32.76 49.11 18.54
C PHE A 1118 -32.47 50.60 18.77
N LYS A 1119 -31.25 51.04 18.42
CA LYS A 1119 -30.83 52.46 18.52
C LYS A 1119 -30.12 52.94 17.25
N VAL A 1120 -30.76 53.87 16.54
CA VAL A 1120 -30.18 54.62 15.42
C VAL A 1120 -29.87 56.05 15.87
N GLU A 1121 -28.68 56.57 15.59
CA GLU A 1121 -28.30 57.94 16.00
C GLU A 1121 -28.67 59.01 14.95
N ARG A 1122 -28.72 58.67 13.65
CA ARG A 1122 -29.27 59.48 12.56
C ARG A 1122 -29.91 58.62 11.47
N GLU A 1123 -31.11 58.99 11.01
CA GLU A 1123 -31.87 58.25 9.98
C GLU A 1123 -32.21 59.16 8.80
N ASN A 1124 -32.05 58.69 7.55
CA ASN A 1124 -32.56 59.36 6.34
C ASN A 1124 -33.41 58.40 5.49
N SER A 1125 -34.51 57.88 6.03
CA SER A 1125 -35.44 57.02 5.30
C SER A 1125 -36.43 57.84 4.46
N ASN A 1126 -36.67 57.42 3.21
CA ASN A 1126 -37.65 58.03 2.31
C ASN A 1126 -38.93 57.18 2.26
N ARG A 1127 -39.83 57.44 3.21
CA ARG A 1127 -41.16 56.84 3.51
C ARG A 1127 -41.16 55.82 4.66
N ARG A 1128 -42.19 55.98 5.50
CA ARG A 1128 -42.60 55.09 6.61
C ARG A 1128 -42.87 53.65 6.14
#